data_AF-A0A9E1JLS1-F1
#
_entry.id   AF-A0A9E1JLS1-F1
#
_cell.length_a   1.000
_cell.length_b   1.000
_cell.length_c   1.000
_cell.angle_alpha   90.00
_cell.angle_beta   90.00
_cell.angle_gamma   90.00
#
_symmetry.space_group_name_H-M   'P 1'
#
loop_
_entity.id
_entity.type
_entity.pdbx_description
1 polymer ?
#
loop_
_entity_poly.entity_id
_entity_poly.type
_entity_poly.pdbx_seq_one_letter_code
_entity_poly.pdbx_strand_id
1 'polypeptide(L)'
;MTEWKFRVMKPSEQRRNPTESEFFRKDDASSSLVGECIQNVLDSRFDLKSDEPVRVRFYLSDAKEMPGDWFENLGRHLEVAEGCDPEILIQKTRFMVIEDFGTTGLSGKIDAARESELEAGEKNDFYYFWRNVGRSGKVGSGLGSWGLGKSVLHDSSKINSFLGWSIRTCDNKSLLMGQAKLPIHELPEGDTSKQYDAYGFFADFGYDFDSGYDDEFAMPTEDPDTIEKFKLDFNIKRTVEPGLSIVIPYVLDDFKSEIDHRKLILSIIKTYVYPIIDGKLIVDVATSKSSVIINKDTVIDCLDDLKKKGDISDSETLRIEGFILLCEAVIGGNIETTCLKQKRRTVSDKWANINWPEETAEELRAQFNKNDYLRFKIPIHVRKKDTEPLESFFHVVLTKEKGFGKNKFHFNRQGLTLTEINNPQGTGVVGLVLIEDETLAKMMKDAENPAHTKWISSSKRLKSNFLGGPERVRFVTSSPMNILNMLYDTGVEADTELLSELFPDPDPEADSPGEIPKPRKRGRKKADPNPPPPKKPKQIGIVKSNGGFTISWKLNGVTPDEEKLLLVEAAFDCSIGNAFKNWSSYDFIFEDEDEFKIEICGGEVIERKDNKILIRLFNDDFQLQLFGFEEDRDVIVRHRWITK
;
A
#
# COMPACT_ATOMS: atom_id res chain seq x y z
N MET A 1 -26.59 17.22 28.91
CA MET A 1 -25.58 16.42 29.63
C MET A 1 -24.91 15.57 28.58
N THR A 2 -23.59 15.59 28.51
CA THR A 2 -22.84 14.88 27.47
C THR A 2 -22.85 13.39 27.76
N GLU A 3 -23.31 12.58 26.81
CA GLU A 3 -23.42 11.13 26.99
C GLU A 3 -23.27 10.39 25.66
N TRP A 4 -23.12 9.05 25.74
CA TRP A 4 -23.21 8.18 24.57
C TRP A 4 -24.68 7.91 24.21
N LYS A 5 -25.08 8.24 22.98
CA LYS A 5 -26.41 7.93 22.46
C LYS A 5 -26.35 7.39 21.04
N PHE A 6 -27.16 6.37 20.77
CA PHE A 6 -27.43 5.84 19.44
C PHE A 6 -28.83 6.27 18.99
N ARG A 7 -28.97 6.53 17.69
CA ARG A 7 -30.25 6.87 17.08
C ARG A 7 -31.17 5.65 17.08
N VAL A 8 -32.43 5.83 17.45
CA VAL A 8 -33.43 4.76 17.35
C VAL A 8 -33.84 4.62 15.88
N MET A 9 -33.74 3.41 15.33
CA MET A 9 -34.14 3.14 13.96
C MET A 9 -35.66 3.15 13.82
N LYS A 10 -36.17 3.77 12.75
CA LYS A 10 -37.60 3.68 12.42
C LYS A 10 -37.92 2.31 11.81
N PRO A 11 -39.13 1.76 12.04
CA PRO A 11 -39.51 0.44 11.52
C PRO A 11 -39.39 0.27 9.99
N SER A 12 -39.43 1.37 9.23
CA SER A 12 -39.30 1.36 7.78
C SER A 12 -37.86 1.42 7.28
N GLU A 13 -36.87 1.58 8.15
CA GLU A 13 -35.46 1.66 7.76
C GLU A 13 -34.90 0.28 7.40
N GLN A 14 -34.09 0.24 6.34
CA GLN A 14 -33.41 -1.00 5.95
C GLN A 14 -32.23 -1.27 6.87
N ARG A 15 -32.09 -2.52 7.28
CA ARG A 15 -30.95 -2.98 8.09
C ARG A 15 -29.71 -3.13 7.21
N ARG A 16 -28.66 -2.37 7.52
CA ARG A 16 -27.37 -2.50 6.85
C ARG A 16 -26.25 -2.18 7.83
N ASN A 17 -25.44 -3.19 8.15
CA ASN A 17 -24.24 -2.98 8.94
C ASN A 17 -23.14 -2.26 8.13
N PRO A 18 -22.28 -1.47 8.80
CA PRO A 18 -21.09 -0.90 8.19
C PRO A 18 -20.15 -1.99 7.64
N THR A 19 -19.59 -1.80 6.44
CA THR A 19 -18.68 -2.76 5.78
C THR A 19 -17.28 -2.18 5.55
N GLU A 20 -17.02 -0.96 5.99
CA GLU A 20 -15.79 -0.21 5.74
C GLU A 20 -14.56 -0.87 6.38
N SER A 21 -14.75 -1.60 7.48
CA SER A 21 -13.67 -2.27 8.21
C SER A 21 -12.99 -3.39 7.39
N GLU A 22 -13.67 -3.93 6.37
CA GLU A 22 -13.12 -5.02 5.54
C GLU A 22 -11.93 -4.57 4.68
N PHE A 23 -11.77 -3.25 4.44
CA PHE A 23 -10.70 -2.73 3.60
C PHE A 23 -9.32 -2.69 4.28
N PHE A 24 -9.27 -2.73 5.62
CA PHE A 24 -8.04 -2.58 6.41
C PHE A 24 -7.59 -3.87 7.13
N ARG A 25 -8.41 -4.92 7.15
CA ARG A 25 -8.11 -6.21 7.82
C ARG A 25 -6.84 -6.93 7.36
N LYS A 26 -6.22 -6.51 6.25
CA LYS A 26 -4.99 -7.13 5.70
C LYS A 26 -3.71 -6.40 6.10
N ASP A 27 -3.82 -5.17 6.58
CA ASP A 27 -2.68 -4.31 6.87
C ASP A 27 -2.43 -4.30 8.39
N ASP A 28 -1.17 -4.09 8.79
CA ASP A 28 -0.81 -3.94 10.21
C ASP A 28 -1.44 -2.67 10.78
N ALA A 29 -2.13 -2.80 11.93
CA ALA A 29 -2.92 -1.71 12.51
C ALA A 29 -2.10 -0.44 12.79
N SER A 30 -0.85 -0.59 13.26
CA SER A 30 0.06 0.55 13.50
C SER A 30 0.33 1.29 12.19
N SER A 31 0.56 0.54 11.12
CA SER A 31 0.87 1.08 9.79
C SER A 31 -0.32 1.80 9.16
N SER A 32 -1.53 1.22 9.25
CA SER A 32 -2.75 1.89 8.79
C SER A 32 -3.05 3.16 9.58
N LEU A 33 -2.89 3.13 10.90
CA LEU A 33 -3.14 4.27 11.77
C LEU A 33 -2.16 5.42 11.49
N VAL A 34 -0.87 5.13 11.39
CA VAL A 34 0.18 6.10 11.02
C VAL A 34 -0.09 6.67 9.63
N GLY A 35 -0.40 5.80 8.66
CA GLY A 35 -0.74 6.17 7.29
C GLY A 35 -1.85 7.21 7.25
N GLU A 36 -3.02 6.90 7.80
CA GLU A 36 -4.15 7.81 7.73
C GLU A 36 -3.96 9.09 8.55
N CYS A 37 -3.44 8.99 9.78
CA CYS A 37 -3.36 10.14 10.68
C CYS A 37 -2.38 11.20 10.15
N ILE A 38 -1.15 10.81 9.82
CA ILE A 38 -0.14 11.78 9.34
C ILE A 38 -0.56 12.38 7.99
N GLN A 39 -1.19 11.59 7.12
CA GLN A 39 -1.72 12.07 5.84
C GLN A 39 -2.78 13.16 6.03
N ASN A 40 -3.70 12.99 6.98
CA ASN A 40 -4.69 14.02 7.29
C ASN A 40 -4.07 15.30 7.87
N VAL A 41 -3.00 15.16 8.64
CA VAL A 41 -2.25 16.31 9.19
C VAL A 41 -1.53 17.08 8.09
N LEU A 42 -0.83 16.37 7.19
CA LEU A 42 -0.17 16.99 6.04
C LEU A 42 -1.16 17.72 5.12
N ASP A 43 -2.40 17.23 5.03
CA ASP A 43 -3.50 17.87 4.29
C ASP A 43 -4.12 19.09 4.97
N SER A 44 -3.99 19.20 6.30
CA SER A 44 -4.71 20.18 7.12
C SER A 44 -3.80 21.25 7.73
N ARG A 45 -2.62 21.43 7.15
CA ARG A 45 -1.66 22.49 7.54
C ARG A 45 -2.33 23.84 7.63
N PHE A 46 -2.03 24.57 8.70
CA PHE A 46 -2.52 25.92 8.95
C PHE A 46 -2.16 26.87 7.80
N ASP A 47 -0.90 26.83 7.38
CA ASP A 47 -0.42 27.57 6.22
C ASP A 47 0.36 26.63 5.30
N LEU A 48 -0.22 26.36 4.12
CA LEU A 48 0.40 25.53 3.08
C LEU A 48 1.69 26.15 2.50
N LYS A 49 1.95 27.43 2.78
CA LYS A 49 3.14 28.18 2.35
C LYS A 49 4.14 28.41 3.47
N SER A 50 3.81 28.07 4.72
CA SER A 50 4.73 28.21 5.84
C SER A 50 5.78 27.09 5.81
N ASP A 51 7.03 27.45 6.08
CA ASP A 51 8.13 26.51 6.28
C ASP A 51 8.10 25.86 7.67
N GLU A 52 7.14 26.24 8.54
CA GLU A 52 7.02 25.61 9.85
C GLU A 52 6.57 24.14 9.73
N PRO A 53 7.26 23.21 10.43
CA PRO A 53 6.87 21.81 10.43
C PRO A 53 5.54 21.61 11.15
N VAL A 54 4.71 20.72 10.60
CA VAL A 54 3.64 20.13 11.42
C VAL A 54 4.25 19.13 12.39
N ARG A 55 3.66 19.06 13.58
CA ARG A 55 4.06 18.09 14.60
C ARG A 55 2.93 17.11 14.83
N VAL A 56 3.24 15.84 14.93
CA VAL A 56 2.27 14.80 15.31
C VAL A 56 2.80 14.09 16.53
N ARG A 57 1.94 13.87 17.53
CA ARG A 57 2.27 13.09 18.71
C ARG A 57 1.42 11.83 18.75
N PHE A 58 2.04 10.67 18.84
CA PHE A 58 1.42 9.40 19.17
C PHE A 58 1.80 9.04 20.60
N TYR A 59 0.83 8.92 21.49
CA TYR A 59 1.05 8.50 22.87
C TYR A 59 0.29 7.22 23.15
N LEU A 60 1.03 6.13 23.34
CA LEU A 60 0.49 4.84 23.75
C LEU A 60 0.58 4.73 25.27
N SER A 61 -0.55 4.64 25.94
CA SER A 61 -0.56 4.44 27.39
C SER A 61 0.05 3.07 27.74
N ASP A 62 0.54 2.95 28.98
CA ASP A 62 0.75 1.62 29.55
C ASP A 62 -0.60 0.92 29.77
N ALA A 63 -0.56 -0.40 30.00
CA ALA A 63 -1.72 -1.18 30.42
C ALA A 63 -2.14 -0.78 31.85
N LYS A 64 -2.86 0.33 31.97
CA LYS A 64 -3.51 0.81 33.20
C LYS A 64 -5.03 0.70 33.04
N GLU A 65 -5.77 0.93 34.11
CA GLU A 65 -7.24 1.06 33.99
C GLU A 65 -7.56 2.28 33.11
N MET A 66 -8.52 2.14 32.20
CA MET A 66 -8.99 3.27 31.40
C MET A 66 -9.41 4.40 32.35
N PRO A 67 -8.90 5.62 32.17
CA PRO A 67 -9.16 6.69 33.11
C PRO A 67 -10.59 7.20 32.95
N GLY A 68 -11.37 7.14 34.05
CA GLY A 68 -12.72 7.69 34.15
C GLY A 68 -13.83 6.89 33.44
N ASP A 69 -15.09 7.26 33.70
CA ASP A 69 -16.28 6.50 33.28
C ASP A 69 -16.79 6.87 31.87
N TRP A 70 -15.91 7.30 30.97
CA TRP A 70 -16.25 7.85 29.64
C TRP A 70 -17.09 6.92 28.76
N PHE A 71 -17.06 5.61 29.01
CA PHE A 71 -17.69 4.58 28.18
C PHE A 71 -18.72 3.74 28.95
N GLU A 72 -19.07 4.11 30.19
CA GLU A 72 -19.99 3.32 31.02
C GLU A 72 -21.37 3.18 30.36
N ASN A 73 -21.95 4.29 29.88
CA ASN A 73 -23.24 4.27 29.17
C ASN A 73 -23.19 3.57 27.79
N LEU A 74 -22.00 3.36 27.24
CA LEU A 74 -21.81 2.56 26.02
C LEU A 74 -21.87 1.06 26.33
N GLY A 75 -21.59 0.64 27.58
CA GLY A 75 -21.54 -0.76 28.00
C GLY A 75 -22.80 -1.55 27.68
N ARG A 76 -23.99 -1.01 27.97
CA ARG A 76 -25.26 -1.67 27.64
C ARG A 76 -25.41 -1.99 26.14
N HIS A 77 -24.86 -1.13 25.27
CA HIS A 77 -24.90 -1.33 23.82
C HIS A 77 -23.91 -2.42 23.40
N LEU A 78 -22.72 -2.46 24.02
CA LEU A 78 -21.72 -3.51 23.78
C LEU A 78 -22.21 -4.89 24.22
N GLU A 79 -23.02 -4.98 25.29
CA GLU A 79 -23.59 -6.24 25.79
C GLU A 79 -24.49 -6.96 24.78
N VAL A 80 -25.19 -6.19 23.93
CA VAL A 80 -26.16 -6.74 22.97
C VAL A 80 -25.66 -6.73 21.53
N ALA A 81 -24.62 -5.96 21.23
CA ALA A 81 -24.06 -5.86 19.89
C ALA A 81 -23.23 -7.10 19.53
N GLU A 82 -23.52 -7.70 18.38
CA GLU A 82 -22.83 -8.89 17.92
C GLU A 82 -21.30 -8.65 17.77
N GLY A 83 -20.49 -9.59 18.27
CA GLY A 83 -19.03 -9.52 18.14
C GLY A 83 -18.34 -8.50 19.05
N CYS A 84 -19.08 -7.87 19.96
CA CYS A 84 -18.52 -7.02 21.02
C CYS A 84 -18.33 -7.83 22.31
N ASP A 85 -17.29 -7.49 23.07
CA ASP A 85 -17.05 -8.04 24.41
C ASP A 85 -17.26 -6.94 25.45
N PRO A 86 -18.38 -6.92 26.19
CA PRO A 86 -18.63 -5.89 27.20
C PRO A 86 -17.66 -5.98 28.39
N GLU A 87 -17.06 -7.15 28.66
CA GLU A 87 -16.09 -7.32 29.75
C GLU A 87 -14.83 -6.51 29.50
N ILE A 88 -14.58 -6.07 28.26
CA ILE A 88 -13.46 -5.20 27.92
C ILE A 88 -13.44 -3.91 28.75
N LEU A 89 -14.62 -3.39 29.14
CA LEU A 89 -14.73 -2.13 29.87
C LEU A 89 -14.14 -2.20 31.28
N ILE A 90 -14.11 -3.39 31.89
CA ILE A 90 -13.54 -3.63 33.22
C ILE A 90 -12.10 -4.18 33.17
N GLN A 91 -11.57 -4.44 31.97
CA GLN A 91 -10.21 -4.93 31.78
C GLN A 91 -9.18 -3.79 31.82
N LYS A 92 -7.98 -4.08 32.33
CA LYS A 92 -6.83 -3.19 32.19
C LYS A 92 -6.35 -3.23 30.75
N THR A 93 -6.40 -2.08 30.09
CA THR A 93 -6.10 -1.98 28.66
C THR A 93 -5.33 -0.70 28.36
N ARG A 94 -4.79 -0.60 27.15
CA ARG A 94 -4.11 0.61 26.68
C ARG A 94 -5.10 1.53 25.96
N PHE A 95 -4.83 2.82 25.99
CA PHE A 95 -5.39 3.79 25.05
C PHE A 95 -4.27 4.44 24.24
N MET A 96 -4.64 4.99 23.10
CA MET A 96 -3.77 5.77 22.23
C MET A 96 -4.28 7.20 22.15
N VAL A 97 -3.38 8.16 22.21
CA VAL A 97 -3.66 9.57 21.93
C VAL A 97 -2.88 9.99 20.70
N ILE A 98 -3.56 10.64 19.76
CA ILE A 98 -2.95 11.19 18.55
C ILE A 98 -3.24 12.69 18.52
N GLU A 99 -2.22 13.52 18.54
CA GLU A 99 -2.36 14.97 18.55
C GLU A 99 -1.61 15.59 17.36
N ASP A 100 -2.27 16.52 16.66
CA ASP A 100 -1.64 17.27 15.57
C ASP A 100 -1.47 18.76 15.87
N PHE A 101 -0.31 19.32 15.51
CA PHE A 101 0.03 20.70 15.78
C PHE A 101 0.45 21.40 14.48
N GLY A 102 0.11 22.68 14.37
CA GLY A 102 0.31 23.45 13.14
C GLY A 102 -0.78 23.19 12.09
N THR A 103 -1.98 22.79 12.53
CA THR A 103 -3.15 22.53 11.67
C THR A 103 -4.30 23.48 12.01
N THR A 104 -5.39 23.42 11.26
CA THR A 104 -6.56 24.32 11.46
C THR A 104 -7.56 23.84 12.51
N GLY A 105 -7.42 22.62 13.02
CA GLY A 105 -8.52 21.90 13.67
C GLY A 105 -9.69 21.64 12.72
N LEU A 106 -10.79 21.08 13.25
CA LEU A 106 -11.99 20.72 12.51
C LEU A 106 -12.88 21.94 12.26
N SER A 107 -12.49 22.78 11.30
CA SER A 107 -13.22 24.01 10.94
C SER A 107 -14.54 23.75 10.21
N GLY A 108 -15.43 24.75 10.20
CA GLY A 108 -16.70 24.72 9.47
C GLY A 108 -17.94 24.68 10.38
N LYS A 109 -19.11 24.60 9.72
CA LYS A 109 -20.43 24.60 10.35
C LYS A 109 -20.69 23.29 11.12
N ILE A 110 -20.97 23.39 12.42
CA ILE A 110 -21.11 22.25 13.35
C ILE A 110 -22.54 21.67 13.41
N ASP A 111 -23.52 22.52 13.12
CA ASP A 111 -24.96 22.26 13.10
C ASP A 111 -25.46 21.86 11.70
N ALA A 112 -24.57 21.68 10.72
CA ALA A 112 -24.94 21.17 9.41
C ALA A 112 -25.30 19.67 9.50
N ALA A 113 -26.53 19.33 9.12
CA ALA A 113 -27.00 17.96 9.02
C ALA A 113 -26.86 17.40 7.60
N ARG A 114 -26.77 18.28 6.59
CA ARG A 114 -26.69 17.89 5.17
C ARG A 114 -25.62 18.67 4.43
N GLU A 115 -25.03 18.03 3.43
CA GLU A 115 -24.04 18.64 2.54
C GLU A 115 -24.61 19.85 1.79
N SER A 116 -25.91 19.88 1.49
CA SER A 116 -26.60 21.02 0.85
C SER A 116 -26.68 22.28 1.73
N GLU A 117 -26.43 22.14 3.03
CA GLU A 117 -26.40 23.26 3.98
C GLU A 117 -24.99 23.86 4.09
N LEU A 118 -24.02 23.28 3.36
CA LEU A 118 -22.65 23.78 3.24
C LEU A 118 -22.55 24.72 2.04
N GLU A 119 -21.78 25.80 2.20
CA GLU A 119 -21.50 26.70 1.09
C GLU A 119 -20.58 26.01 0.07
N ALA A 120 -20.95 26.10 -1.21
CA ALA A 120 -20.21 25.44 -2.28
C ALA A 120 -18.80 26.00 -2.40
N GLY A 121 -17.80 25.15 -2.18
CA GLY A 121 -16.39 25.52 -2.23
C GLY A 121 -15.78 25.88 -0.87
N GLU A 122 -16.57 25.96 0.20
CA GLU A 122 -16.05 26.12 1.55
C GLU A 122 -15.64 24.77 2.15
N LYS A 123 -14.51 24.78 2.87
CA LYS A 123 -14.00 23.60 3.57
C LYS A 123 -14.77 23.44 4.88
N ASN A 124 -15.49 22.34 5.04
CA ASN A 124 -16.15 21.99 6.31
C ASN A 124 -15.60 20.67 6.86
N ASP A 125 -14.42 20.75 7.47
CA ASP A 125 -13.73 19.61 8.05
C ASP A 125 -14.54 18.95 9.18
N PHE A 126 -15.26 19.73 9.98
CA PHE A 126 -16.13 19.21 11.03
C PHE A 126 -17.21 18.28 10.48
N TYR A 127 -17.98 18.74 9.49
CA TYR A 127 -19.03 17.94 8.87
C TYR A 127 -18.45 16.67 8.23
N TYR A 128 -17.39 16.80 7.42
CA TYR A 128 -16.80 15.64 6.77
C TYR A 128 -16.11 14.69 7.75
N PHE A 129 -15.71 15.13 8.94
CA PHE A 129 -15.12 14.27 9.96
C PHE A 129 -16.20 13.54 10.81
N TRP A 130 -17.23 14.22 11.28
CA TRP A 130 -18.23 13.60 12.19
C TRP A 130 -19.50 13.08 11.50
N ARG A 131 -19.94 13.71 10.40
CA ARG A 131 -21.28 13.47 9.81
C ARG A 131 -21.29 12.63 8.55
N ASN A 132 -20.15 12.46 7.90
CA ASN A 132 -20.08 11.80 6.60
C ASN A 132 -19.27 10.50 6.66
N VAL A 133 -19.84 9.40 6.20
CA VAL A 133 -19.16 8.09 6.12
C VAL A 133 -19.09 7.65 4.65
N GLY A 134 -17.90 7.24 4.20
CA GLY A 134 -17.71 6.69 2.85
C GLY A 134 -17.74 7.71 1.70
N ARG A 135 -17.90 9.01 1.98
CA ARG A 135 -17.77 10.10 0.99
C ARG A 135 -16.81 11.17 1.52
N SER A 136 -15.85 11.59 0.70
CA SER A 136 -14.96 12.71 1.02
C SER A 136 -15.42 13.98 0.30
N GLY A 137 -15.50 15.11 1.02
CA GLY A 137 -15.73 16.44 0.45
C GLY A 137 -14.55 17.08 -0.26
N LYS A 138 -13.43 16.38 -0.35
CA LYS A 138 -12.16 16.96 -0.85
C LYS A 138 -12.25 17.21 -2.37
N VAL A 139 -12.60 18.42 -2.76
CA VAL A 139 -12.48 18.94 -4.14
C VAL A 139 -11.03 19.38 -4.37
N GLY A 140 -10.11 18.49 -4.74
CA GLY A 140 -8.69 18.90 -4.86
C GLY A 140 -7.65 17.81 -5.07
N SER A 141 -6.37 18.17 -4.89
CA SER A 141 -5.16 17.33 -4.91
C SER A 141 -4.76 16.77 -3.54
N GLY A 142 -5.42 17.20 -2.44
CA GLY A 142 -5.10 16.76 -1.07
C GLY A 142 -5.00 15.24 -0.96
N LEU A 143 -4.19 14.72 -0.06
CA LEU A 143 -3.70 13.35 0.00
C LEU A 143 -4.81 12.29 0.21
N GLY A 144 -5.88 12.54 0.98
CA GLY A 144 -6.93 11.52 1.25
C GLY A 144 -8.08 11.47 0.21
N SER A 145 -8.37 10.31 -0.42
CA SER A 145 -9.47 10.16 -1.43
C SER A 145 -10.60 9.23 -1.00
N TRP A 146 -10.36 8.28 -0.09
CA TRP A 146 -11.26 7.14 0.04
C TRP A 146 -12.50 7.40 0.87
N GLY A 147 -12.49 8.39 1.78
CA GLY A 147 -13.57 8.60 2.75
C GLY A 147 -13.71 7.44 3.75
N LEU A 148 -12.75 6.50 3.72
CA LEU A 148 -12.66 5.30 4.55
C LEU A 148 -11.66 5.45 5.69
N GLY A 149 -10.79 6.46 5.65
CA GLY A 149 -9.71 6.65 6.61
C GLY A 149 -10.14 6.67 8.07
N LYS A 150 -11.31 7.25 8.37
CA LYS A 150 -11.86 7.27 9.73
C LYS A 150 -12.24 5.90 10.27
N SER A 151 -12.47 4.91 9.40
CA SER A 151 -12.68 3.55 9.87
C SER A 151 -11.45 3.01 10.58
N VAL A 152 -10.23 3.45 10.21
CA VAL A 152 -8.99 3.06 10.90
C VAL A 152 -9.01 3.46 12.37
N LEU A 153 -9.62 4.60 12.73
CA LEU A 153 -9.76 5.02 14.14
C LEU A 153 -10.67 4.05 14.91
N HIS A 154 -11.80 3.67 14.32
CA HIS A 154 -12.67 2.65 14.89
C HIS A 154 -11.99 1.28 14.94
N ASP A 155 -11.34 0.87 13.86
CA ASP A 155 -10.76 -0.46 13.72
C ASP A 155 -9.52 -0.63 14.61
N SER A 156 -8.94 0.47 15.10
CA SER A 156 -7.84 0.48 16.09
C SER A 156 -8.31 0.32 17.54
N SER A 157 -9.63 0.30 17.79
CA SER A 157 -10.24 0.13 19.11
C SER A 157 -11.02 -1.18 19.19
N LYS A 158 -10.86 -1.93 20.28
CA LYS A 158 -11.61 -3.16 20.57
C LYS A 158 -13.12 -2.92 20.75
N ILE A 159 -13.53 -1.69 21.09
CA ILE A 159 -14.93 -1.28 21.19
C ILE A 159 -15.38 -0.42 20.00
N ASN A 160 -14.59 -0.39 18.93
CA ASN A 160 -14.84 0.39 17.73
C ASN A 160 -15.24 1.85 17.97
N SER A 161 -14.59 2.50 18.94
CA SER A 161 -14.94 3.86 19.36
C SER A 161 -13.72 4.77 19.42
N PHE A 162 -13.94 6.08 19.36
CA PHE A 162 -12.91 7.08 19.63
C PHE A 162 -13.55 8.39 20.11
N LEU A 163 -12.76 9.22 20.80
CA LEU A 163 -13.11 10.59 21.18
C LEU A 163 -12.19 11.56 20.42
N GLY A 164 -12.68 12.75 20.09
CA GLY A 164 -11.96 13.78 19.37
C GLY A 164 -12.22 15.16 19.97
N TRP A 165 -11.14 15.84 20.32
CA TRP A 165 -11.14 17.21 20.82
C TRP A 165 -10.42 18.12 19.83
N SER A 166 -11.11 19.15 19.34
CA SER A 166 -10.54 20.11 18.40
C SER A 166 -10.58 21.53 18.92
N ILE A 167 -9.47 22.25 18.74
CA ILE A 167 -9.41 23.71 18.81
C ILE A 167 -9.33 24.24 17.39
N ARG A 168 -10.29 25.10 17.02
CA ARG A 168 -10.47 25.53 15.62
C ARG A 168 -9.91 26.92 15.37
N THR A 169 -9.30 27.14 14.21
CA THR A 169 -8.81 28.46 13.82
C THR A 169 -9.93 29.43 13.42
N CYS A 170 -11.06 28.93 12.93
CA CYS A 170 -12.13 29.77 12.42
C CYS A 170 -12.84 30.60 13.51
N ASP A 171 -12.91 30.08 14.73
CA ASP A 171 -13.60 30.75 15.85
C ASP A 171 -12.99 30.49 17.23
N ASN A 172 -11.84 29.82 17.31
CA ASN A 172 -11.14 29.47 18.56
C ASN A 172 -11.96 28.63 19.54
N LYS A 173 -13.06 28.01 19.10
CA LYS A 173 -13.86 27.14 19.95
C LYS A 173 -13.14 25.82 20.20
N SER A 174 -13.31 25.31 21.42
CA SER A 174 -12.89 23.99 21.87
C SER A 174 -14.09 23.04 21.82
N LEU A 175 -14.03 22.05 20.94
CA LEU A 175 -15.13 21.13 20.66
C LEU A 175 -14.71 19.70 20.98
N LEU A 176 -15.41 19.04 21.90
CA LEU A 176 -15.21 17.62 22.21
C LEU A 176 -16.41 16.79 21.74
N MET A 177 -16.15 15.70 21.03
CA MET A 177 -17.17 14.77 20.56
C MET A 177 -16.58 13.37 20.45
N GLY A 178 -17.40 12.33 20.45
CA GLY A 178 -16.97 10.96 20.20
C GLY A 178 -17.89 10.22 19.24
N GLN A 179 -17.38 9.13 18.67
CA GLN A 179 -18.14 8.26 17.79
C GLN A 179 -17.84 6.79 18.08
N ALA A 180 -18.88 5.97 18.06
CA ALA A 180 -18.84 4.52 18.20
C ALA A 180 -19.46 3.89 16.96
N LYS A 181 -18.91 2.76 16.51
CA LYS A 181 -19.39 1.99 15.35
C LYS A 181 -19.62 0.55 15.76
N LEU A 182 -20.88 0.19 16.02
CA LEU A 182 -21.31 -1.15 16.40
C LEU A 182 -22.21 -1.73 15.29
N PRO A 183 -22.41 -3.05 15.21
CA PRO A 183 -23.51 -3.61 14.42
C PRO A 183 -24.86 -3.06 14.91
N ILE A 184 -25.84 -3.03 14.00
CA ILE A 184 -27.24 -2.74 14.37
C ILE A 184 -27.65 -3.73 15.46
N HIS A 185 -28.13 -3.21 16.58
CA HIS A 185 -28.43 -4.00 17.78
C HIS A 185 -29.75 -3.55 18.41
N GLU A 186 -30.21 -4.31 19.40
CA GLU A 186 -31.52 -4.14 20.00
C GLU A 186 -31.41 -4.16 21.52
N LEU A 187 -31.93 -3.14 22.19
CA LEU A 187 -31.94 -3.05 23.65
C LEU A 187 -33.37 -3.27 24.18
N PRO A 188 -33.52 -4.04 25.28
CA PRO A 188 -34.79 -4.14 25.99
C PRO A 188 -35.09 -2.83 26.75
N GLU A 189 -36.32 -2.34 26.59
CA GLU A 189 -36.90 -1.21 27.33
C GLU A 189 -38.27 -1.62 27.89
N GLY A 190 -38.28 -2.07 29.15
CA GLY A 190 -39.47 -2.63 29.79
C GLY A 190 -39.93 -3.92 29.11
N ASP A 191 -41.20 -3.98 28.71
CA ASP A 191 -41.79 -5.11 27.96
C ASP A 191 -41.57 -5.02 26.43
N THR A 192 -40.84 -4.00 25.97
CA THR A 192 -40.58 -3.74 24.55
C THR A 192 -39.09 -3.74 24.26
N SER A 193 -38.73 -3.73 22.98
CA SER A 193 -37.36 -3.61 22.52
C SER A 193 -37.25 -2.51 21.47
N LYS A 194 -36.15 -1.76 21.51
CA LYS A 194 -35.84 -0.73 20.51
C LYS A 194 -34.60 -1.12 19.74
N GLN A 195 -34.69 -0.95 18.42
CA GLN A 195 -33.57 -1.15 17.52
C GLN A 195 -32.78 0.14 17.36
N TYR A 196 -31.46 0.02 17.45
CA TYR A 196 -30.52 1.13 17.38
C TYR A 196 -29.64 1.04 16.13
N ASP A 197 -29.32 2.20 15.57
CA ASP A 197 -28.43 2.33 14.41
C ASP A 197 -27.00 1.89 14.74
N ALA A 198 -26.16 1.71 13.72
CA ALA A 198 -24.78 1.27 13.87
C ALA A 198 -23.85 2.34 14.47
N TYR A 199 -24.18 3.62 14.28
CA TYR A 199 -23.35 4.74 14.72
C TYR A 199 -23.95 5.43 15.95
N GLY A 200 -23.14 5.55 17.00
CA GLY A 200 -23.46 6.29 18.22
C GLY A 200 -22.47 7.41 18.45
N PHE A 201 -22.88 8.42 19.22
CA PHE A 201 -22.06 9.61 19.49
C PHE A 201 -21.96 9.90 20.98
N PHE A 202 -20.77 10.31 21.42
CA PHE A 202 -20.56 11.01 22.69
C PHE A 202 -20.69 12.51 22.43
N ALA A 203 -21.78 13.11 22.90
CA ALA A 203 -22.20 14.44 22.48
C ALA A 203 -23.22 15.04 23.44
N ASP A 204 -23.48 16.33 23.27
CA ASP A 204 -24.64 17.01 23.85
C ASP A 204 -25.85 16.84 22.92
N PHE A 205 -27.02 16.60 23.50
CA PHE A 205 -28.29 16.32 22.80
C PHE A 205 -29.41 17.25 23.30
N GLY A 206 -30.54 17.27 22.59
CA GLY A 206 -31.73 18.04 22.98
C GLY A 206 -31.63 19.53 22.68
N TYR A 207 -30.89 19.91 21.64
CA TYR A 207 -30.87 21.28 21.13
C TYR A 207 -32.14 21.54 20.30
N ASP A 208 -32.90 22.56 20.69
CA ASP A 208 -34.01 23.07 19.88
C ASP A 208 -33.42 23.90 18.72
N PHE A 209 -33.34 23.29 17.55
CA PHE A 209 -32.94 24.00 16.34
C PHE A 209 -34.17 24.51 15.60
N ASP A 210 -34.15 25.79 15.20
CA ASP A 210 -35.14 26.38 14.27
C ASP A 210 -35.31 25.58 12.96
N SER A 211 -34.38 24.67 12.66
CA SER A 211 -34.35 23.79 11.49
C SER A 211 -35.14 22.48 11.63
N GLY A 212 -35.77 22.20 12.78
CA GLY A 212 -36.68 21.05 12.96
C GLY A 212 -35.99 19.69 13.00
N TYR A 213 -34.78 19.61 13.56
CA TYR A 213 -34.10 18.34 13.83
C TYR A 213 -34.66 17.65 15.09
N ASP A 214 -34.44 16.34 15.16
CA ASP A 214 -34.79 15.50 16.31
C ASP A 214 -33.88 15.81 17.52
N ASP A 215 -34.39 15.65 18.73
CA ASP A 215 -33.67 15.68 20.00
C ASP A 215 -32.44 14.74 20.04
N GLU A 216 -32.36 13.78 19.10
CA GLU A 216 -31.22 12.87 18.87
C GLU A 216 -30.06 13.45 18.05
N PHE A 217 -30.12 14.72 17.62
CA PHE A 217 -28.99 15.35 16.91
C PHE A 217 -27.81 15.63 17.84
N ALA A 218 -26.71 14.91 17.63
CA ALA A 218 -25.51 14.96 18.47
C ALA A 218 -24.67 16.21 18.23
N MET A 219 -24.50 17.11 19.19
CA MET A 219 -23.61 18.29 19.10
C MET A 219 -22.31 18.11 19.90
N PRO A 220 -21.19 18.71 19.49
CA PRO A 220 -19.97 18.68 20.29
C PRO A 220 -20.21 19.39 21.62
N THR A 221 -19.60 18.90 22.70
CA THR A 221 -19.61 19.61 23.98
C THR A 221 -18.55 20.70 23.99
N GLU A 222 -18.94 21.86 24.52
CA GLU A 222 -18.09 23.03 24.80
C GLU A 222 -17.88 23.20 26.32
N ASP A 223 -18.33 22.24 27.14
CA ASP A 223 -18.26 22.31 28.60
C ASP A 223 -16.80 22.29 29.10
N PRO A 224 -16.32 23.36 29.77
CA PRO A 224 -14.92 23.45 30.21
C PRO A 224 -14.53 22.36 31.20
N ASP A 225 -15.43 21.96 32.09
CA ASP A 225 -15.14 20.95 33.12
C ASP A 225 -14.93 19.57 32.49
N THR A 226 -15.81 19.20 31.55
CA THR A 226 -15.68 17.96 30.77
C THR A 226 -14.39 17.96 29.93
N ILE A 227 -14.04 19.08 29.30
CA ILE A 227 -12.82 19.20 28.48
C ILE A 227 -11.55 19.13 29.35
N GLU A 228 -11.52 19.78 30.51
CA GLU A 228 -10.37 19.70 31.43
C GLU A 228 -10.21 18.29 32.00
N LYS A 229 -11.32 17.61 32.35
CA LYS A 229 -11.29 16.19 32.72
C LYS A 229 -10.72 15.33 31.59
N PHE A 230 -11.16 15.54 30.35
CA PHE A 230 -10.64 14.81 29.17
C PHE A 230 -9.13 15.00 29.01
N LYS A 231 -8.64 16.23 29.17
CA LYS A 231 -7.22 16.55 29.06
C LYS A 231 -6.39 15.85 30.13
N LEU A 232 -6.87 15.85 31.37
CA LEU A 232 -6.22 15.20 32.51
C LEU A 232 -6.21 13.67 32.37
N ASP A 233 -7.37 13.07 32.10
CA ASP A 233 -7.54 11.62 32.01
C ASP A 233 -6.64 11.02 30.93
N PHE A 234 -6.58 11.64 29.74
CA PHE A 234 -5.87 11.08 28.60
C PHE A 234 -4.45 11.62 28.38
N ASN A 235 -3.90 12.42 29.30
CA ASN A 235 -2.56 13.03 29.16
C ASN A 235 -2.40 13.78 27.83
N ILE A 236 -3.40 14.61 27.51
CA ILE A 236 -3.39 15.50 26.35
C ILE A 236 -2.31 16.57 26.55
N LYS A 237 -1.49 16.81 25.52
CA LYS A 237 -0.44 17.84 25.55
C LYS A 237 -0.88 19.17 24.97
N ARG A 238 -1.84 19.15 24.03
CA ARG A 238 -2.40 20.38 23.47
C ARG A 238 -2.96 21.27 24.57
N THR A 239 -2.62 22.56 24.48
CA THR A 239 -3.12 23.57 25.42
C THR A 239 -4.18 24.45 24.78
N VAL A 240 -3.77 25.46 24.01
CA VAL A 240 -4.63 26.48 23.41
C VAL A 240 -4.45 26.56 21.90
N GLU A 241 -3.43 25.90 21.37
CA GLU A 241 -3.07 25.93 19.97
C GLU A 241 -4.06 25.12 19.11
N PRO A 242 -4.44 25.62 17.92
CA PRO A 242 -5.35 24.92 17.03
C PRO A 242 -4.86 23.53 16.60
N GLY A 243 -5.82 22.65 16.36
CA GLY A 243 -5.61 21.30 15.85
C GLY A 243 -6.62 20.29 16.38
N LEU A 244 -6.30 19.01 16.24
CA LEU A 244 -7.15 17.89 16.67
C LEU A 244 -6.36 16.92 17.56
N SER A 245 -7.00 16.48 18.64
CA SER A 245 -6.52 15.46 19.55
C SER A 245 -7.53 14.31 19.56
N ILE A 246 -7.11 13.12 19.18
CA ILE A 246 -7.94 11.90 19.11
C ILE A 246 -7.51 10.95 20.22
N VAL A 247 -8.49 10.39 20.94
CA VAL A 247 -8.29 9.31 21.90
C VAL A 247 -8.94 8.05 21.34
N ILE A 248 -8.14 7.00 21.15
CA ILE A 248 -8.59 5.66 20.79
C ILE A 248 -8.53 4.81 22.08
N PRO A 249 -9.68 4.49 22.69
CA PRO A 249 -9.75 3.66 23.88
C PRO A 249 -9.62 2.18 23.53
N TYR A 250 -9.24 1.35 24.51
CA TYR A 250 -9.16 -0.11 24.37
C TYR A 250 -8.43 -0.54 23.10
N VAL A 251 -7.20 -0.07 22.94
CA VAL A 251 -6.40 -0.25 21.72
C VAL A 251 -6.10 -1.74 21.47
N LEU A 252 -6.00 -2.14 20.20
CA LEU A 252 -5.62 -3.49 19.82
C LEU A 252 -4.25 -3.89 20.40
N ASP A 253 -4.22 -5.02 21.09
CA ASP A 253 -3.04 -5.60 21.75
C ASP A 253 -2.88 -7.10 21.45
N ASP A 254 -3.61 -7.61 20.47
CA ASP A 254 -3.55 -9.01 20.05
C ASP A 254 -2.33 -9.25 19.14
N PHE A 255 -1.76 -10.45 19.18
CA PHE A 255 -0.49 -10.76 18.51
C PHE A 255 -0.43 -10.40 17.00
N LYS A 256 -1.57 -10.38 16.30
CA LYS A 256 -1.62 -10.13 14.85
C LYS A 256 -1.90 -8.67 14.49
N SER A 257 -2.65 -7.94 15.31
CA SER A 257 -3.02 -6.53 15.05
C SER A 257 -2.59 -5.57 16.16
N GLU A 258 -1.63 -5.97 17.01
CA GLU A 258 -1.12 -5.11 18.07
C GLU A 258 -0.58 -3.77 17.54
N ILE A 259 -1.08 -2.70 18.15
CA ILE A 259 -0.49 -1.37 18.07
C ILE A 259 0.63 -1.27 19.10
N ASP A 260 1.86 -1.18 18.60
CA ASP A 260 3.09 -1.22 19.40
C ASP A 260 3.96 0.03 19.17
N HIS A 261 4.65 0.47 20.22
CA HIS A 261 5.52 1.65 20.19
C HIS A 261 6.59 1.58 19.11
N ARG A 262 7.25 0.43 18.93
CA ARG A 262 8.34 0.26 17.95
C ARG A 262 7.81 0.07 16.54
N LYS A 263 6.69 -0.63 16.39
CA LYS A 263 5.99 -0.72 15.10
C LYS A 263 5.55 0.66 14.59
N LEU A 264 5.05 1.53 15.46
CA LEU A 264 4.70 2.91 15.08
C LEU A 264 5.92 3.66 14.55
N ILE A 265 7.06 3.63 15.27
CA ILE A 265 8.32 4.26 14.82
C ILE A 265 8.73 3.72 13.45
N LEU A 266 8.77 2.39 13.29
CA LEU A 266 9.14 1.76 12.03
C LEU A 266 8.23 2.17 10.86
N SER A 267 6.91 2.21 11.09
CA SER A 267 5.92 2.60 10.07
C SER A 267 6.03 4.08 9.70
N ILE A 268 6.34 4.95 10.67
CA ILE A 268 6.61 6.37 10.44
C ILE A 268 7.83 6.53 9.53
N ILE A 269 8.95 5.88 9.87
CA ILE A 269 10.20 5.97 9.08
C ILE A 269 9.98 5.42 7.67
N LYS A 270 9.36 4.23 7.52
CA LYS A 270 9.12 3.62 6.19
C LYS A 270 8.27 4.48 5.26
N THR A 271 7.28 5.18 5.81
CA THR A 271 6.23 5.85 5.02
C THR A 271 6.49 7.34 4.82
N TYR A 272 7.04 7.99 5.85
CA TYR A 272 7.12 9.45 5.97
C TYR A 272 8.53 10.01 6.09
N VAL A 273 9.58 9.23 5.78
CA VAL A 273 10.96 9.75 5.80
C VAL A 273 11.16 10.98 4.92
N TYR A 274 10.51 11.05 3.75
CA TYR A 274 10.66 12.19 2.84
C TYR A 274 10.25 13.53 3.50
N PRO A 275 9.02 13.71 4.02
CA PRO A 275 8.64 14.95 4.70
C PRO A 275 9.38 15.19 6.03
N ILE A 276 9.93 14.14 6.66
CA ILE A 276 10.80 14.26 7.84
C ILE A 276 12.15 14.89 7.44
N ILE A 277 12.80 14.38 6.39
CA ILE A 277 14.07 14.90 5.87
C ILE A 277 13.89 16.31 5.27
N ASP A 278 12.74 16.58 4.65
CA ASP A 278 12.35 17.89 4.13
C ASP A 278 12.09 18.91 5.25
N GLY A 279 12.18 18.51 6.53
CA GLY A 279 11.96 19.39 7.68
C GLY A 279 10.51 19.83 7.84
N LYS A 280 9.58 19.20 7.11
CA LYS A 280 8.16 19.55 7.09
C LYS A 280 7.34 18.78 8.12
N LEU A 281 7.85 17.67 8.65
CA LEU A 281 7.15 16.80 9.61
C LEU A 281 8.07 16.44 10.78
N ILE A 282 7.56 16.59 12.00
CA ILE A 282 8.18 16.11 13.23
C ILE A 282 7.18 15.16 13.91
N VAL A 283 7.62 14.00 14.37
CA VAL A 283 6.75 13.03 15.04
C VAL A 283 7.29 12.67 16.43
N ASP A 284 6.50 12.85 17.47
CA ASP A 284 6.79 12.34 18.82
C ASP A 284 6.03 11.02 19.04
N VAL A 285 6.75 9.94 19.34
CA VAL A 285 6.18 8.65 19.69
C VAL A 285 6.50 8.36 21.15
N ALA A 286 5.50 8.51 22.01
CA ALA A 286 5.62 8.46 23.46
C ALA A 286 4.85 7.29 24.08
N THR A 287 5.36 6.85 25.23
CA THR A 287 4.69 6.00 26.21
C THR A 287 4.78 6.68 27.58
N SER A 288 4.35 6.01 28.66
CA SER A 288 4.56 6.56 30.00
C SER A 288 6.04 6.59 30.42
N LYS A 289 6.88 5.75 29.80
CA LYS A 289 8.29 5.52 30.19
C LYS A 289 9.30 6.03 29.17
N SER A 290 8.91 6.16 27.92
CA SER A 290 9.79 6.54 26.81
C SER A 290 9.11 7.60 25.93
N SER A 291 9.91 8.45 25.29
CA SER A 291 9.46 9.32 24.21
C SER A 291 10.58 9.39 23.19
N VAL A 292 10.23 9.24 21.92
CA VAL A 292 11.14 9.26 20.78
C VAL A 292 10.65 10.32 19.82
N ILE A 293 11.47 11.35 19.61
CA ILE A 293 11.20 12.38 18.60
C ILE A 293 11.90 11.97 17.32
N ILE A 294 11.14 11.87 16.24
CA ILE A 294 11.58 11.56 14.89
C ILE A 294 11.52 12.86 14.08
N ASN A 295 12.67 13.39 13.72
CA ASN A 295 12.85 14.54 12.85
C ASN A 295 14.06 14.30 11.94
N LYS A 296 14.44 15.30 11.13
CA LYS A 296 15.60 15.22 10.23
C LYS A 296 16.89 14.80 10.94
N ASP A 297 17.11 15.29 12.16
CA ASP A 297 18.36 15.09 12.90
C ASP A 297 18.39 13.75 13.65
N THR A 298 17.22 13.19 14.00
CA THR A 298 17.11 11.99 14.85
C THR A 298 16.68 10.72 14.12
N VAL A 299 16.23 10.82 12.87
CA VAL A 299 15.67 9.67 12.13
C VAL A 299 16.66 8.53 11.93
N ILE A 300 17.95 8.82 11.73
CA ILE A 300 19.01 7.82 11.60
C ILE A 300 19.23 7.10 12.95
N ASP A 301 19.31 7.84 14.05
CA ASP A 301 19.47 7.26 15.39
C ASP A 301 18.28 6.34 15.75
N CYS A 302 17.07 6.73 15.35
CA CYS A 302 15.87 5.91 15.56
C CYS A 302 15.92 4.61 14.76
N LEU A 303 16.40 4.67 13.51
CA LEU A 303 16.59 3.50 12.67
C LEU A 303 17.65 2.55 13.24
N ASP A 304 18.77 3.10 13.72
CA ASP A 304 19.84 2.34 14.38
C ASP A 304 19.37 1.64 15.66
N ASP A 305 18.53 2.31 16.47
CA ASP A 305 17.95 1.70 17.67
C ASP A 305 17.02 0.53 17.33
N LEU A 306 16.17 0.67 16.30
CA LEU A 306 15.33 -0.42 15.80
C LEU A 306 16.17 -1.61 15.32
N LYS A 307 17.27 -1.33 14.60
CA LYS A 307 18.21 -2.36 14.14
C LYS A 307 18.86 -3.11 15.31
N LYS A 308 19.39 -2.37 16.29
CA LYS A 308 20.03 -2.94 17.49
C LYS A 308 19.07 -3.83 18.29
N LYS A 309 17.77 -3.51 18.28
CA LYS A 309 16.71 -4.29 18.95
C LYS A 309 16.16 -5.44 18.12
N GLY A 310 16.58 -5.57 16.87
CA GLY A 310 16.16 -6.65 15.97
C GLY A 310 14.76 -6.44 15.37
N ASP A 311 14.21 -5.23 15.42
CA ASP A 311 12.89 -4.90 14.86
C ASP A 311 12.92 -4.74 13.33
N ILE A 312 14.13 -4.60 12.76
CA ILE A 312 14.39 -4.46 11.34
C ILE A 312 15.65 -5.24 10.96
N SER A 313 15.65 -5.86 9.79
CA SER A 313 16.83 -6.58 9.28
C SER A 313 17.93 -5.62 8.81
N ASP A 314 19.19 -6.07 8.80
CA ASP A 314 20.31 -5.29 8.25
C ASP A 314 20.06 -4.84 6.80
N SER A 315 19.53 -5.75 5.98
CA SER A 315 19.23 -5.46 4.57
C SER A 315 18.14 -4.40 4.39
N GLU A 316 17.17 -4.34 5.30
CA GLU A 316 16.11 -3.35 5.24
C GLU A 316 16.55 -2.01 5.84
N THR A 317 17.40 -2.05 6.87
CA THR A 317 18.05 -0.85 7.42
C THR A 317 18.87 -0.14 6.36
N LEU A 318 19.77 -0.86 5.68
CA LEU A 318 20.55 -0.32 4.56
C LEU A 318 19.64 0.30 3.51
N ARG A 319 18.51 -0.34 3.17
CA ARG A 319 17.54 0.20 2.21
C ARG A 319 16.93 1.53 2.64
N ILE A 320 16.61 1.68 3.91
CA ILE A 320 16.06 2.93 4.45
C ILE A 320 17.15 4.01 4.51
N GLU A 321 18.38 3.66 4.92
CA GLU A 321 19.53 4.59 4.91
C GLU A 321 19.80 5.13 3.50
N GLY A 322 19.85 4.27 2.48
CA GLY A 322 20.00 4.71 1.10
C GLY A 322 18.86 5.60 0.62
N PHE A 323 17.64 5.34 1.11
CA PHE A 323 16.50 6.21 0.81
C PHE A 323 16.64 7.58 1.50
N ILE A 324 17.10 7.64 2.75
CA ILE A 324 17.40 8.88 3.48
C ILE A 324 18.42 9.71 2.69
N LEU A 325 19.56 9.12 2.33
CA LEU A 325 20.61 9.79 1.54
C LEU A 325 20.06 10.33 0.21
N LEU A 326 19.21 9.54 -0.45
CA LEU A 326 18.57 9.97 -1.69
C LEU A 326 17.60 11.14 -1.47
N CYS A 327 16.83 11.16 -0.38
CA CYS A 327 16.00 12.30 0.00
C CYS A 327 16.85 13.55 0.26
N GLU A 328 17.93 13.42 1.03
CA GLU A 328 18.83 14.52 1.35
C GLU A 328 19.47 15.13 0.10
N ALA A 329 19.94 14.28 -0.83
CA ALA A 329 20.53 14.74 -2.08
C ALA A 329 19.51 15.50 -2.95
N VAL A 330 18.26 15.02 -2.99
CA VAL A 330 17.16 15.69 -3.73
C VAL A 330 16.81 17.03 -3.12
N ILE A 331 16.62 17.09 -1.80
CA ILE A 331 16.19 18.29 -1.07
C ILE A 331 17.32 19.33 -1.00
N GLY A 332 18.58 18.87 -0.89
CA GLY A 332 19.75 19.75 -0.90
C GLY A 332 19.98 20.49 -2.22
N GLY A 333 19.30 20.10 -3.31
CA GLY A 333 19.30 20.85 -4.57
C GLY A 333 20.59 20.77 -5.39
N ASN A 334 21.56 19.95 -4.99
CA ASN A 334 22.87 19.86 -5.62
C ASN A 334 22.94 18.85 -6.78
N ILE A 335 21.79 18.40 -7.29
CA ILE A 335 21.71 17.42 -8.38
C ILE A 335 21.24 18.11 -9.67
N GLU A 336 22.06 18.04 -10.71
CA GLU A 336 21.69 18.53 -12.03
C GLU A 336 20.51 17.74 -12.60
N THR A 337 19.52 18.45 -13.16
CA THR A 337 18.30 17.84 -13.69
C THR A 337 18.36 17.71 -15.21
N THR A 338 18.43 16.47 -15.67
CA THR A 338 18.29 16.13 -17.10
C THR A 338 16.83 16.12 -17.50
N CYS A 339 16.43 17.05 -18.37
CA CYS A 339 15.05 17.14 -18.86
C CYS A 339 14.83 16.27 -20.10
N LEU A 340 14.09 15.17 -19.95
CA LEU A 340 13.71 14.32 -21.08
C LEU A 340 12.58 14.98 -21.89
N LYS A 341 12.54 14.71 -23.20
CA LYS A 341 11.53 15.29 -24.11
C LYS A 341 10.71 14.18 -24.78
N GLN A 342 9.44 14.44 -25.07
CA GLN A 342 8.65 13.54 -25.93
C GLN A 342 8.99 13.74 -27.41
N LYS A 343 8.99 12.65 -28.19
CA LYS A 343 9.07 12.67 -29.66
C LYS A 343 7.88 13.45 -30.22
N ARG A 344 8.13 14.41 -31.11
CA ARG A 344 7.08 15.27 -31.68
C ARG A 344 6.00 14.41 -32.37
N ARG A 345 4.71 14.70 -32.07
CA ARG A 345 3.44 14.21 -32.67
C ARG A 345 2.71 13.02 -32.00
N THR A 346 3.05 12.59 -30.79
CA THR A 346 2.23 11.57 -30.10
C THR A 346 1.86 11.98 -28.68
N VAL A 347 0.56 12.12 -28.40
CA VAL A 347 -0.02 12.21 -27.02
C VAL A 347 0.01 10.83 -26.34
N SER A 348 1.01 10.02 -26.65
CA SER A 348 1.13 8.64 -26.18
C SER A 348 2.29 8.55 -25.22
N ASP A 349 1.97 8.44 -23.93
CA ASP A 349 2.89 8.27 -22.81
C ASP A 349 3.47 6.84 -22.80
N LYS A 350 4.22 6.51 -23.85
CA LYS A 350 4.99 5.26 -23.99
C LYS A 350 6.48 5.60 -23.94
N TRP A 351 7.27 4.78 -23.27
CA TRP A 351 8.72 4.95 -23.18
C TRP A 351 9.43 5.01 -24.54
N ALA A 352 8.93 4.30 -25.56
CA ALA A 352 9.44 4.40 -26.93
C ALA A 352 9.35 5.81 -27.54
N ASN A 353 8.49 6.67 -26.99
CA ASN A 353 8.29 8.06 -27.41
C ASN A 353 9.11 9.06 -26.59
N ILE A 354 9.89 8.62 -25.61
CA ILE A 354 10.82 9.49 -24.89
C ILE A 354 12.12 9.59 -25.68
N ASN A 355 12.63 10.81 -25.84
CA ASN A 355 13.94 11.09 -26.42
C ASN A 355 15.00 11.01 -25.33
N TRP A 356 15.92 10.06 -25.49
CA TRP A 356 17.14 9.99 -24.70
C TRP A 356 18.14 11.04 -25.20
N PRO A 357 18.82 11.78 -24.31
CA PRO A 357 19.80 12.78 -24.71
C PRO A 357 21.12 12.11 -25.12
N GLU A 358 21.21 11.68 -26.38
CA GLU A 358 22.41 11.01 -26.90
C GLU A 358 23.68 11.86 -26.76
N GLU A 359 23.56 13.19 -26.83
CA GLU A 359 24.69 14.13 -26.70
C GLU A 359 25.35 14.09 -25.31
N THR A 360 24.58 13.83 -24.25
CA THR A 360 25.08 13.77 -22.86
C THR A 360 25.07 12.34 -22.31
N ALA A 361 24.81 11.33 -23.15
CA ALA A 361 24.61 9.96 -22.70
C ALA A 361 25.90 9.36 -22.10
N GLU A 362 27.06 9.65 -22.67
CA GLU A 362 28.36 9.21 -22.12
C GLU A 362 28.66 9.85 -20.77
N GLU A 363 28.35 11.14 -20.61
CA GLU A 363 28.53 11.88 -19.35
C GLU A 363 27.63 11.32 -18.25
N LEU A 364 26.35 11.08 -18.56
CA LEU A 364 25.39 10.47 -17.63
C LEU A 364 25.84 9.07 -17.19
N ARG A 365 26.36 8.26 -18.10
CA ARG A 365 26.91 6.93 -17.76
C ARG A 365 28.15 7.03 -16.88
N ALA A 366 29.04 7.97 -17.18
CA ALA A 366 30.24 8.20 -16.38
C ALA A 366 29.89 8.64 -14.95
N GLN A 367 28.92 9.55 -14.78
CA GLN A 367 28.37 9.94 -13.47
C GLN A 367 27.73 8.73 -12.75
N PHE A 368 26.88 7.97 -13.45
CA PHE A 368 26.24 6.79 -12.87
C PHE A 368 27.25 5.74 -12.38
N ASN A 369 28.33 5.51 -13.14
CA ASN A 369 29.40 4.57 -12.78
C ASN A 369 30.28 5.06 -11.63
N LYS A 370 30.29 6.37 -11.37
CA LYS A 370 30.94 6.98 -10.19
C LYS A 370 30.06 6.97 -8.94
N ASN A 371 28.85 6.40 -9.02
CA ASN A 371 27.83 6.43 -7.97
C ASN A 371 27.29 7.85 -7.69
N ASP A 372 27.39 8.77 -8.66
CA ASP A 372 26.78 10.09 -8.55
C ASP A 372 25.24 9.97 -8.69
N TYR A 373 24.53 10.91 -8.08
CA TYR A 373 23.07 11.00 -8.21
C TYR A 373 22.69 11.56 -9.58
N LEU A 374 21.82 10.85 -10.29
CA LEU A 374 21.24 11.32 -11.54
C LEU A 374 19.77 11.68 -11.35
N ARG A 375 19.38 12.91 -11.71
CA ARG A 375 17.98 13.36 -11.66
C ARG A 375 17.44 13.58 -13.07
N PHE A 376 16.33 12.92 -13.39
CA PHE A 376 15.62 13.06 -14.66
C PHE A 376 14.25 13.69 -14.44
N LYS A 377 13.92 14.72 -15.22
CA LYS A 377 12.55 15.26 -15.31
C LYS A 377 11.86 14.64 -16.52
N ILE A 378 10.78 13.91 -16.28
CA ILE A 378 10.04 13.18 -17.32
C ILE A 378 8.68 13.82 -17.56
N PRO A 379 8.39 14.28 -18.80
CA PRO A 379 7.10 14.86 -19.16
C PRO A 379 6.03 13.77 -19.33
N ILE A 380 4.80 14.10 -18.92
CA ILE A 380 3.62 13.26 -19.08
C ILE A 380 2.38 14.13 -19.30
N HIS A 381 1.41 13.64 -20.06
CA HIS A 381 0.14 14.35 -20.25
C HIS A 381 -0.95 13.68 -19.44
N VAL A 382 -1.66 14.40 -18.58
CA VAL A 382 -2.80 13.87 -17.82
C VAL A 382 -4.10 14.32 -18.46
N ARG A 383 -4.99 13.38 -18.77
CA ARG A 383 -6.28 13.70 -19.40
C ARG A 383 -7.44 13.21 -18.55
N LYS A 384 -8.19 14.12 -17.95
CA LYS A 384 -9.51 13.80 -17.37
C LYS A 384 -10.50 13.52 -18.50
N LYS A 385 -11.53 12.74 -18.22
CA LYS A 385 -12.61 12.57 -19.21
C LYS A 385 -13.25 13.91 -19.51
N ASP A 386 -13.52 14.13 -20.79
CA ASP A 386 -14.18 15.35 -21.31
C ASP A 386 -13.38 16.65 -21.11
N THR A 387 -12.06 16.56 -20.84
CA THR A 387 -11.16 17.70 -20.84
C THR A 387 -10.03 17.55 -21.86
N GLU A 388 -9.40 18.67 -22.19
CA GLU A 388 -8.13 18.66 -22.90
C GLU A 388 -7.03 18.01 -22.03
N PRO A 389 -6.01 17.39 -22.66
CA PRO A 389 -4.83 16.92 -21.97
C PRO A 389 -4.08 18.09 -21.31
N LEU A 390 -3.75 17.94 -20.03
CA LEU A 390 -2.91 18.86 -19.28
C LEU A 390 -1.47 18.34 -19.27
N GLU A 391 -0.51 19.22 -19.54
CA GLU A 391 0.90 18.90 -19.37
C GLU A 391 1.24 18.76 -17.89
N SER A 392 2.12 17.82 -17.58
CA SER A 392 2.59 17.52 -16.24
C SER A 392 3.97 16.86 -16.33
N PHE A 393 4.59 16.57 -15.19
CA PHE A 393 5.88 15.91 -15.12
C PHE A 393 6.06 15.19 -13.78
N PHE A 394 7.07 14.35 -13.72
CA PHE A 394 7.60 13.77 -12.49
C PHE A 394 9.11 13.67 -12.57
N HIS A 395 9.76 13.46 -11.42
CA HIS A 395 11.20 13.23 -11.37
C HIS A 395 11.51 11.77 -11.08
N VAL A 396 12.63 11.28 -11.61
CA VAL A 396 13.25 10.03 -11.21
C VAL A 396 14.68 10.33 -10.83
N VAL A 397 15.09 9.91 -9.64
CA VAL A 397 16.44 10.08 -9.13
C VAL A 397 17.02 8.71 -8.86
N LEU A 398 18.23 8.43 -9.36
CA LEU A 398 18.88 7.13 -9.27
C LEU A 398 20.32 7.30 -8.82
N THR A 399 20.83 6.33 -8.08
CA THR A 399 22.27 6.16 -7.83
C THR A 399 22.62 4.66 -7.72
N LYS A 400 23.88 4.32 -8.01
CA LYS A 400 24.45 3.01 -7.71
C LYS A 400 24.88 2.97 -6.25
N GLU A 401 24.45 1.95 -5.52
CA GLU A 401 24.83 1.79 -4.12
C GLU A 401 25.31 0.35 -3.86
N LYS A 402 26.57 0.22 -3.44
CA LYS A 402 27.20 -1.08 -3.20
C LYS A 402 26.64 -1.65 -1.89
N GLY A 403 26.22 -2.91 -1.90
CA GLY A 403 25.75 -3.61 -0.69
C GLY A 403 24.23 -3.80 -0.57
N PHE A 404 23.42 -3.20 -1.45
CA PHE A 404 21.95 -3.32 -1.38
C PHE A 404 21.42 -4.68 -1.87
N GLY A 405 22.29 -5.48 -2.49
CA GLY A 405 21.92 -6.72 -3.15
C GLY A 405 21.04 -6.41 -4.35
N LYS A 406 19.73 -6.26 -4.15
CA LYS A 406 18.73 -6.02 -5.20
C LYS A 406 18.40 -4.54 -5.38
N ASN A 407 17.92 -4.20 -6.58
CA ASN A 407 17.37 -2.87 -6.87
C ASN A 407 16.25 -2.49 -5.90
N LYS A 408 16.24 -1.22 -5.46
CA LYS A 408 15.21 -0.66 -4.59
C LYS A 408 14.81 0.74 -5.06
N PHE A 409 13.62 0.83 -5.64
CA PHE A 409 12.95 2.07 -6.02
C PHE A 409 11.84 2.41 -5.02
N HIS A 410 11.87 3.66 -4.59
CA HIS A 410 10.89 4.30 -3.75
C HIS A 410 9.99 5.16 -4.64
N PHE A 411 8.71 5.21 -4.30
CA PHE A 411 7.73 6.01 -5.04
C PHE A 411 7.08 6.95 -4.06
N ASN A 412 7.26 8.25 -4.27
CA ASN A 412 6.75 9.28 -3.39
C ASN A 412 5.77 10.17 -4.16
N ARG A 413 4.58 10.37 -3.59
CA ARG A 413 3.59 11.33 -4.08
C ARG A 413 3.37 12.38 -3.01
N GLN A 414 3.77 13.62 -3.30
CA GLN A 414 3.56 14.78 -2.43
C GLN A 414 3.90 14.50 -0.94
N GLY A 415 5.03 13.83 -0.70
CA GLY A 415 5.51 13.48 0.65
C GLY A 415 5.12 12.09 1.14
N LEU A 416 4.15 11.41 0.54
CA LEU A 416 3.75 10.06 0.93
C LEU A 416 4.52 8.98 0.15
N THR A 417 5.25 8.11 0.85
CA THR A 417 5.98 6.99 0.23
C THR A 417 5.11 5.74 0.17
N LEU A 418 4.92 5.19 -1.02
CA LEU A 418 4.20 3.94 -1.24
C LEU A 418 5.11 2.73 -0.97
N THR A 419 4.80 1.96 0.07
CA THR A 419 5.66 0.90 0.61
C THR A 419 5.52 -0.46 -0.09
N GLU A 420 4.38 -0.72 -0.74
CA GLU A 420 4.03 -2.03 -1.35
C GLU A 420 4.16 -2.06 -2.88
N ILE A 421 5.00 -1.20 -3.46
CA ILE A 421 5.26 -1.26 -4.90
C ILE A 421 6.35 -2.29 -5.20
N ASN A 422 6.02 -3.20 -6.13
CA ASN A 422 6.93 -4.25 -6.56
C ASN A 422 8.18 -3.64 -7.19
N ASN A 423 9.33 -4.08 -6.68
CA ASN A 423 10.61 -3.72 -7.23
C ASN A 423 11.04 -4.74 -8.31
N PRO A 424 11.43 -4.28 -9.50
CA PRO A 424 11.89 -5.15 -10.57
C PRO A 424 13.27 -5.74 -10.24
N GLN A 425 13.59 -6.84 -10.91
CA GLN A 425 14.85 -7.58 -10.71
C GLN A 425 16.06 -6.76 -11.18
N GLY A 426 17.23 -7.08 -10.62
CA GLY A 426 18.50 -6.38 -10.85
C GLY A 426 19.18 -6.07 -9.52
N THR A 427 20.41 -5.58 -9.56
CA THR A 427 21.27 -5.42 -8.38
C THR A 427 21.92 -4.04 -8.30
N GLY A 428 22.08 -3.57 -7.05
CA GLY A 428 22.95 -2.42 -6.73
C GLY A 428 22.44 -1.02 -7.11
N VAL A 429 21.15 -0.82 -7.36
CA VAL A 429 20.59 0.52 -7.62
C VAL A 429 19.52 0.90 -6.60
N VAL A 430 19.63 2.13 -6.09
CA VAL A 430 18.56 2.78 -5.32
C VAL A 430 17.97 3.91 -6.16
N GLY A 431 16.66 4.09 -6.10
CA GLY A 431 16.03 5.21 -6.78
C GLY A 431 14.75 5.71 -6.15
N LEU A 432 14.33 6.89 -6.58
CA LEU A 432 13.18 7.60 -6.06
C LEU A 432 12.42 8.24 -7.21
N VAL A 433 11.15 7.87 -7.33
CA VAL A 433 10.19 8.50 -8.23
C VAL A 433 9.41 9.55 -7.44
N LEU A 434 9.53 10.82 -7.83
CA LEU A 434 8.91 11.95 -7.15
C LEU A 434 7.78 12.54 -7.99
N ILE A 435 6.59 12.54 -7.42
CA ILE A 435 5.39 13.13 -8.02
C ILE A 435 4.97 14.33 -7.18
N GLU A 436 5.42 15.50 -7.61
CA GLU A 436 5.17 16.78 -6.95
C GLU A 436 4.11 17.60 -7.70
N ASP A 437 4.07 17.49 -9.04
CA ASP A 437 3.09 18.19 -9.86
C ASP A 437 1.66 17.78 -9.50
N GLU A 438 0.83 18.77 -9.19
CA GLU A 438 -0.53 18.55 -8.68
C GLU A 438 -1.42 17.79 -9.66
N THR A 439 -1.22 17.99 -10.97
CA THR A 439 -2.05 17.37 -12.01
C THR A 439 -1.83 15.86 -12.02
N LEU A 440 -0.57 15.42 -12.01
CA LEU A 440 -0.23 14.01 -11.94
C LEU A 440 -0.53 13.43 -10.56
N ALA A 441 -0.21 14.14 -9.48
CA ALA A 441 -0.49 13.69 -8.13
C ALA A 441 -1.98 13.37 -7.94
N LYS A 442 -2.89 14.22 -8.43
CA LYS A 442 -4.32 13.99 -8.38
C LYS A 442 -4.76 12.73 -9.14
N MET A 443 -4.16 12.44 -10.29
CA MET A 443 -4.44 11.20 -11.03
C MET A 443 -3.91 9.97 -10.29
N MET A 444 -2.69 10.04 -9.77
CA MET A 444 -2.06 8.92 -9.06
C MET A 444 -2.79 8.60 -7.75
N LYS A 445 -3.32 9.61 -7.08
CA LYS A 445 -4.20 9.45 -5.91
C LYS A 445 -5.45 8.59 -6.20
N ASP A 446 -6.04 8.70 -7.39
CA ASP A 446 -7.19 7.87 -7.80
C ASP A 446 -6.79 6.42 -8.13
N ALA A 447 -5.49 6.16 -8.29
CA ALA A 447 -4.92 4.83 -8.42
C ALA A 447 -4.55 4.20 -7.08
N GLU A 448 -4.46 4.93 -5.97
CA GLU A 448 -4.03 4.39 -4.66
C GLU A 448 -5.06 3.43 -4.07
N ASN A 449 -4.60 2.38 -3.38
CA ASN A 449 -5.47 1.59 -2.50
C ASN A 449 -5.91 2.41 -1.26
N PRO A 450 -6.96 1.98 -0.54
CA PRO A 450 -7.43 2.68 0.66
C PRO A 450 -6.37 2.93 1.73
N ALA A 451 -5.43 2.02 1.92
CA ALA A 451 -4.33 2.16 2.88
C ALA A 451 -3.14 2.98 2.35
N HIS A 452 -3.22 3.51 1.13
CA HIS A 452 -2.19 4.35 0.51
C HIS A 452 -0.79 3.70 0.39
N THR A 453 -0.71 2.37 0.37
CA THR A 453 0.55 1.60 0.30
C THR A 453 0.97 1.25 -1.13
N LYS A 454 0.05 1.21 -2.10
CA LYS A 454 0.33 0.87 -3.51
C LYS A 454 -0.62 1.53 -4.51
N TRP A 455 -0.19 1.58 -5.76
CA TRP A 455 -1.05 1.93 -6.89
C TRP A 455 -1.66 0.70 -7.57
N ILE A 456 -2.96 0.76 -7.80
CA ILE A 456 -3.79 -0.20 -8.51
C ILE A 456 -4.18 0.43 -9.85
N SER A 457 -3.43 0.09 -10.90
CA SER A 457 -3.70 0.57 -12.27
C SER A 457 -5.10 0.20 -12.78
N SER A 458 -5.73 -0.83 -12.22
CA SER A 458 -7.09 -1.26 -12.56
C SER A 458 -8.20 -0.57 -11.77
N SER A 459 -7.87 0.38 -10.87
CA SER A 459 -8.80 1.11 -10.01
C SER A 459 -10.01 1.65 -10.78
N LYS A 460 -11.21 1.44 -10.22
CA LYS A 460 -12.47 1.94 -10.80
C LYS A 460 -12.49 3.46 -10.88
N ARG A 461 -11.97 4.15 -9.85
CA ARG A 461 -11.91 5.62 -9.76
C ARG A 461 -10.99 6.21 -10.83
N LEU A 462 -9.81 5.61 -10.99
CA LEU A 462 -8.87 5.99 -12.04
C LEU A 462 -9.51 5.87 -13.43
N LYS A 463 -10.17 4.74 -13.71
CA LYS A 463 -10.85 4.48 -14.99
C LYS A 463 -12.10 5.34 -15.19
N SER A 464 -12.78 5.75 -14.12
CA SER A 464 -13.95 6.62 -14.20
C SER A 464 -13.55 8.05 -14.53
N ASN A 465 -12.46 8.54 -13.94
CA ASN A 465 -12.10 9.96 -13.96
C ASN A 465 -11.09 10.33 -15.06
N PHE A 466 -10.22 9.40 -15.48
CA PHE A 466 -9.11 9.69 -16.40
C PHE A 466 -9.11 8.79 -17.64
N LEU A 467 -8.85 9.38 -18.81
CA LEU A 467 -8.68 8.64 -20.05
C LEU A 467 -7.28 8.04 -20.10
N GLY A 468 -7.13 6.72 -20.20
CA GLY A 468 -5.82 6.05 -20.27
C GLY A 468 -5.02 6.12 -18.95
N GLY A 469 -5.71 6.21 -17.81
CA GLY A 469 -5.07 6.20 -16.49
C GLY A 469 -4.21 4.96 -16.21
N PRO A 470 -4.66 3.73 -16.51
CA PRO A 470 -3.87 2.51 -16.27
C PRO A 470 -2.52 2.50 -17.01
N GLU A 471 -2.46 3.03 -18.23
CA GLU A 471 -1.25 3.15 -19.03
C GLU A 471 -0.26 4.12 -18.39
N ARG A 472 -0.74 5.24 -17.85
CA ARG A 472 0.09 6.26 -17.22
C ARG A 472 0.66 5.82 -15.88
N VAL A 473 -0.14 5.13 -15.07
CA VAL A 473 0.37 4.50 -13.84
C VAL A 473 1.52 3.54 -14.18
N ARG A 474 1.36 2.72 -15.23
CA ARG A 474 2.44 1.83 -15.71
C ARG A 474 3.65 2.59 -16.25
N PHE A 475 3.44 3.70 -16.97
CA PHE A 475 4.50 4.55 -17.47
C PHE A 475 5.37 5.10 -16.33
N VAL A 476 4.73 5.61 -15.27
CA VAL A 476 5.40 6.13 -14.07
C VAL A 476 6.09 4.99 -13.29
N THR A 477 5.40 3.87 -13.02
CA THR A 477 5.99 2.78 -12.20
C THR A 477 7.14 2.06 -12.88
N SER A 478 7.14 1.98 -14.21
CA SER A 478 8.24 1.39 -14.97
C SER A 478 9.40 2.37 -15.23
N SER A 479 9.26 3.64 -14.85
CA SER A 479 10.24 4.69 -15.18
C SER A 479 11.67 4.42 -14.70
N PRO A 480 11.91 3.91 -13.47
CA PRO A 480 13.29 3.69 -13.00
C PRO A 480 14.01 2.66 -13.86
N MET A 481 13.33 1.57 -14.23
CA MET A 481 13.93 0.52 -15.04
C MET A 481 14.16 0.93 -16.49
N ASN A 482 13.26 1.72 -17.07
CA ASN A 482 13.48 2.19 -18.44
C ASN A 482 14.70 3.11 -18.51
N ILE A 483 14.89 3.99 -17.52
CA ILE A 483 16.09 4.84 -17.43
C ILE A 483 17.34 4.00 -17.21
N LEU A 484 17.29 3.01 -16.31
CA LEU A 484 18.42 2.09 -16.12
C LEU A 484 18.80 1.35 -17.39
N ASN A 485 17.82 0.83 -18.13
CA ASN A 485 18.08 0.16 -19.40
C ASN A 485 18.75 1.14 -20.38
N MET A 486 18.32 2.39 -20.47
CA MET A 486 18.95 3.40 -21.33
C MET A 486 20.38 3.76 -20.90
N LEU A 487 20.67 3.74 -19.59
CA LEU A 487 22.02 3.93 -19.06
C LEU A 487 22.94 2.74 -19.40
N TYR A 488 22.42 1.50 -19.32
CA TYR A 488 23.17 0.29 -19.65
C TYR A 488 23.27 -0.02 -21.15
N ASP A 489 22.34 0.49 -21.97
CA ASP A 489 22.28 0.22 -23.41
C ASP A 489 23.39 0.99 -24.14
N THR A 490 24.54 0.32 -24.28
CA THR A 490 25.57 0.57 -25.26
C THR A 490 25.98 -0.78 -25.82
N GLY A 491 26.10 -0.90 -27.14
CA GLY A 491 26.84 -1.99 -27.80
C GLY A 491 28.35 -1.90 -27.51
N VAL A 492 28.73 -1.83 -26.23
CA VAL A 492 30.08 -1.90 -25.70
C VAL A 492 30.16 -3.25 -24.99
N GLU A 493 31.22 -3.98 -25.31
CA GLU A 493 31.53 -5.32 -24.83
C GLU A 493 31.10 -5.54 -23.39
N ALA A 494 30.40 -6.66 -23.19
CA ALA A 494 30.08 -7.16 -21.88
C ALA A 494 31.29 -7.01 -20.96
N ASP A 495 31.09 -6.29 -19.86
CA ASP A 495 32.07 -6.10 -18.80
C ASP A 495 32.49 -7.49 -18.30
N THR A 496 33.63 -7.97 -18.80
CA THR A 496 34.09 -9.35 -18.64
C THR A 496 34.37 -9.69 -17.18
N GLU A 497 34.67 -8.68 -16.35
CA GLU A 497 34.76 -8.85 -14.90
C GLU A 497 33.40 -9.24 -14.29
N LEU A 498 32.30 -8.62 -14.71
CA LEU A 498 30.96 -8.86 -14.17
C LEU A 498 30.34 -10.20 -14.65
N LEU A 499 30.80 -10.71 -15.80
CA LEU A 499 30.41 -12.02 -16.31
C LEU A 499 31.28 -13.17 -15.80
N SER A 500 32.54 -12.92 -15.42
CA SER A 500 33.44 -13.94 -14.87
C SER A 500 32.98 -14.49 -13.51
N GLU A 501 32.20 -13.70 -12.75
CA GLU A 501 31.60 -14.15 -11.49
C GLU A 501 30.31 -14.98 -11.68
N LEU A 502 29.67 -14.88 -12.85
CA LEU A 502 28.41 -15.58 -13.17
C LEU A 502 28.63 -16.85 -14.02
N PHE A 503 29.78 -16.98 -14.68
CA PHE A 503 30.17 -18.14 -15.47
C PHE A 503 31.66 -18.45 -15.24
N PRO A 504 32.01 -19.45 -14.41
CA PRO A 504 33.38 -19.95 -14.34
C PRO A 504 33.78 -20.49 -15.73
N ASP A 505 34.94 -20.07 -16.24
CA ASP A 505 35.44 -20.57 -17.53
C ASP A 505 35.55 -22.10 -17.50
N PRO A 506 34.98 -22.81 -18.50
CA PRO A 506 35.25 -24.23 -18.67
C PRO A 506 36.71 -24.45 -19.09
N ASP A 507 37.30 -25.49 -18.50
CA ASP A 507 38.67 -25.97 -18.69
C ASP A 507 39.16 -25.87 -20.15
N PRO A 508 40.34 -25.27 -20.43
CA PRO A 508 40.86 -25.10 -21.78
C PRO A 508 41.50 -26.41 -22.30
N GLU A 509 40.72 -27.48 -22.40
CA GLU A 509 41.08 -28.69 -23.13
C GLU A 509 39.89 -29.24 -23.93
N ALA A 510 39.57 -28.59 -25.06
CA ALA A 510 38.90 -29.25 -26.17
C ALA A 510 39.15 -28.52 -27.49
N ASP A 511 39.60 -29.27 -28.48
CA ASP A 511 40.24 -28.88 -29.73
C ASP A 511 39.49 -27.91 -30.66
N SER A 512 40.28 -27.14 -31.40
CA SER A 512 39.90 -26.36 -32.59
C SER A 512 39.81 -27.26 -33.86
N PRO A 513 39.57 -26.72 -35.08
CA PRO A 513 38.36 -26.12 -35.64
C PRO A 513 37.91 -26.80 -36.97
N GLY A 514 36.63 -26.69 -37.35
CA GLY A 514 36.09 -27.23 -38.62
C GLY A 514 35.37 -26.17 -39.48
N GLU A 515 35.77 -26.07 -40.74
CA GLU A 515 35.49 -25.00 -41.72
C GLU A 515 34.02 -24.68 -42.06
N ILE A 516 33.78 -23.40 -42.35
CA ILE A 516 32.54 -22.84 -42.92
C ILE A 516 32.58 -22.91 -44.46
N PRO A 517 31.56 -23.46 -45.14
CA PRO A 517 31.37 -23.20 -46.57
C PRO A 517 30.54 -21.92 -46.82
N LYS A 518 31.07 -21.04 -47.67
CA LYS A 518 30.47 -19.77 -48.13
C LYS A 518 29.17 -19.95 -48.94
N PRO A 519 28.26 -18.94 -48.95
CA PRO A 519 26.96 -19.03 -49.61
C PRO A 519 27.03 -18.79 -51.12
N ARG A 520 26.26 -19.56 -51.91
CA ARG A 520 25.97 -19.27 -53.33
C ARG A 520 24.71 -18.41 -53.47
N LYS A 521 24.83 -17.31 -54.23
CA LYS A 521 23.75 -16.39 -54.64
C LYS A 521 23.01 -16.88 -55.90
N ARG A 522 21.68 -16.64 -55.93
CA ARG A 522 20.74 -16.32 -57.05
C ARG A 522 19.43 -17.12 -56.86
N GLY A 523 18.21 -16.58 -56.98
CA GLY A 523 17.73 -15.29 -57.45
C GLY A 523 16.25 -15.04 -57.07
N ARG A 524 15.76 -13.82 -57.34
CA ARG A 524 14.42 -13.31 -56.99
C ARG A 524 13.28 -13.97 -57.77
N LYS A 525 12.19 -14.32 -57.07
CA LYS A 525 10.78 -14.20 -57.51
C LYS A 525 9.89 -13.81 -56.31
N LYS A 526 9.04 -12.78 -56.49
CA LYS A 526 7.83 -12.46 -55.69
C LYS A 526 6.66 -13.25 -56.34
N ALA A 527 5.58 -13.71 -55.70
CA ALA A 527 4.96 -13.51 -54.39
C ALA A 527 4.05 -14.71 -54.05
N ASP A 528 3.82 -14.97 -52.76
CA ASP A 528 2.50 -15.23 -52.14
C ASP A 528 2.65 -15.06 -50.60
N PRO A 529 1.57 -14.79 -49.83
CA PRO A 529 1.67 -14.39 -48.43
C PRO A 529 2.21 -15.54 -47.59
N ASN A 530 3.33 -15.31 -46.89
CA ASN A 530 3.89 -16.31 -45.98
C ASN A 530 2.83 -16.73 -44.95
N PRO A 531 2.64 -18.05 -44.71
CA PRO A 531 1.95 -18.50 -43.51
C PRO A 531 2.67 -17.93 -42.26
N PRO A 532 1.95 -17.72 -41.14
CA PRO A 532 2.58 -17.26 -39.92
C PRO A 532 3.80 -18.13 -39.61
N PRO A 533 4.91 -17.55 -39.11
CA PRO A 533 6.11 -18.32 -38.81
C PRO A 533 5.72 -19.51 -37.92
N PRO A 534 6.31 -20.70 -38.14
CA PRO A 534 6.03 -21.85 -37.29
C PRO A 534 6.25 -21.43 -35.85
N LYS A 535 5.21 -21.58 -35.02
CA LYS A 535 5.33 -21.35 -33.57
C LYS A 535 6.55 -22.14 -33.11
N LYS A 536 7.54 -21.48 -32.51
CA LYS A 536 8.61 -22.18 -31.82
C LYS A 536 7.95 -23.21 -30.90
N PRO A 537 8.28 -24.51 -30.97
CA PRO A 537 7.63 -25.50 -30.14
C PRO A 537 7.81 -25.10 -28.67
N LYS A 538 6.71 -25.00 -27.92
CA LYS A 538 6.78 -24.93 -26.47
C LYS A 538 7.50 -26.21 -26.03
N GLN A 539 8.63 -26.08 -25.34
CA GLN A 539 9.43 -27.23 -24.94
C GLN A 539 8.67 -28.16 -23.97
N ILE A 540 7.65 -27.65 -23.27
CA ILE A 540 6.66 -28.45 -22.50
C ILE A 540 5.27 -28.26 -23.08
N GLY A 541 4.63 -29.39 -23.40
CA GLY A 541 3.19 -29.48 -23.63
C GLY A 541 2.48 -29.97 -22.37
N ILE A 542 1.41 -29.27 -21.97
CA ILE A 542 0.46 -29.79 -20.97
C ILE A 542 -0.87 -29.97 -21.70
N VAL A 543 -1.40 -31.19 -21.63
CA VAL A 543 -2.71 -31.56 -22.18
C VAL A 543 -3.57 -32.06 -21.03
N LYS A 544 -4.70 -31.40 -20.77
CA LYS A 544 -5.68 -31.89 -19.80
C LYS A 544 -6.41 -33.10 -20.39
N SER A 545 -6.70 -34.10 -19.58
CA SER A 545 -7.46 -35.30 -19.94
C SER A 545 -8.61 -35.50 -18.96
N ASN A 546 -9.62 -36.28 -19.32
CA ASN A 546 -10.70 -36.61 -18.36
C ASN A 546 -10.08 -37.29 -17.13
N GLY A 547 -10.34 -36.71 -15.96
CA GLY A 547 -9.82 -37.14 -14.67
C GLY A 547 -8.31 -37.02 -14.47
N GLY A 548 -7.62 -36.13 -15.21
CA GLY A 548 -6.17 -36.06 -15.17
C GLY A 548 -5.49 -35.00 -16.03
N PHE A 549 -4.17 -35.11 -16.14
CA PHE A 549 -3.40 -34.34 -17.12
C PHE A 549 -2.16 -35.10 -17.59
N THR A 550 -1.73 -34.78 -18.81
CA THR A 550 -0.48 -35.26 -19.41
C THR A 550 0.50 -34.10 -19.57
N ILE A 551 1.73 -34.29 -19.12
CA ILE A 551 2.86 -33.41 -19.40
C ILE A 551 3.78 -34.15 -20.37
N SER A 552 4.12 -33.53 -21.49
CA SER A 552 5.06 -34.07 -22.46
C SER A 552 6.17 -33.06 -22.77
N TRP A 553 7.37 -33.59 -22.98
CA TRP A 553 8.56 -32.84 -23.34
C TRP A 553 9.33 -33.59 -24.44
N LYS A 554 9.83 -32.85 -25.44
CA LYS A 554 10.82 -33.35 -26.42
C LYS A 554 11.99 -32.37 -26.51
N LEU A 555 13.20 -32.76 -26.11
CA LEU A 555 14.43 -32.05 -26.49
C LEU A 555 14.82 -32.50 -27.90
N ASN A 556 15.01 -31.55 -28.81
CA ASN A 556 15.56 -31.82 -30.14
C ASN A 556 17.05 -32.20 -30.04
N GLY A 557 17.38 -33.36 -29.47
CA GLY A 557 18.73 -33.89 -29.34
C GLY A 557 19.61 -33.23 -28.27
N VAL A 558 19.02 -32.69 -27.21
CA VAL A 558 19.76 -32.12 -26.06
C VAL A 558 19.44 -32.97 -24.83
N THR A 559 20.45 -33.40 -24.10
CA THR A 559 20.28 -34.17 -22.86
C THR A 559 19.80 -33.26 -21.71
N PRO A 560 18.84 -33.70 -20.88
CA PRO A 560 18.45 -32.97 -19.67
C PRO A 560 19.66 -32.79 -18.74
N ASP A 561 19.78 -31.59 -18.16
CA ASP A 561 20.79 -31.28 -17.15
C ASP A 561 20.50 -32.08 -15.86
N GLU A 562 21.43 -32.95 -15.44
CA GLU A 562 21.25 -33.85 -14.30
C GLU A 562 21.01 -33.12 -12.97
N GLU A 563 21.40 -31.84 -12.88
CA GLU A 563 21.18 -31.00 -11.70
C GLU A 563 19.82 -30.28 -11.70
N LYS A 564 19.07 -30.32 -12.81
CA LYS A 564 17.76 -29.67 -12.92
C LYS A 564 16.61 -30.65 -12.71
N LEU A 565 15.72 -30.29 -11.79
CA LEU A 565 14.47 -31.00 -11.53
C LEU A 565 13.27 -30.19 -12.05
N LEU A 566 12.28 -30.88 -12.58
CA LEU A 566 11.03 -30.31 -13.03
C LEU A 566 10.03 -30.35 -11.87
N LEU A 567 9.66 -29.17 -11.36
CA LEU A 567 8.58 -29.03 -10.38
C LEU A 567 7.25 -28.79 -11.11
N VAL A 568 6.28 -29.66 -10.87
CA VAL A 568 4.91 -29.57 -11.37
C VAL A 568 4.00 -29.23 -10.20
N GLU A 569 3.13 -28.24 -10.37
CA GLU A 569 2.13 -27.86 -9.36
C GLU A 569 0.74 -27.86 -9.99
N ALA A 570 -0.26 -28.36 -9.27
CA ALA A 570 -1.65 -28.38 -9.71
C ALA A 570 -2.57 -27.62 -8.72
N ALA A 571 -3.72 -27.15 -9.20
CA ALA A 571 -4.78 -26.59 -8.37
C ALA A 571 -6.12 -26.66 -9.11
N PHE A 572 -7.25 -26.64 -8.40
CA PHE A 572 -8.55 -26.42 -9.04
C PHE A 572 -8.70 -24.98 -9.50
N ASP A 573 -9.27 -24.78 -10.68
CA ASP A 573 -9.53 -23.46 -11.24
C ASP A 573 -10.56 -22.72 -10.37
N CYS A 574 -10.35 -21.42 -10.18
CA CYS A 574 -11.18 -20.61 -9.31
C CYS A 574 -11.65 -19.34 -10.04
N SER A 575 -12.93 -19.01 -9.88
CA SER A 575 -13.53 -17.82 -10.50
C SER A 575 -12.98 -16.49 -9.96
N ILE A 576 -12.39 -16.51 -8.75
CA ILE A 576 -11.82 -15.34 -8.08
C ILE A 576 -10.52 -15.72 -7.36
N GLY A 577 -9.43 -15.01 -7.66
CA GLY A 577 -8.14 -15.17 -6.97
C GLY A 577 -7.11 -15.95 -7.78
N ASN A 578 -6.05 -16.43 -7.11
CA ASN A 578 -5.03 -17.28 -7.72
C ASN A 578 -5.23 -18.71 -7.19
N ALA A 579 -5.61 -19.63 -8.06
CA ALA A 579 -5.90 -21.02 -7.70
C ALA A 579 -4.77 -21.71 -6.92
N PHE A 580 -3.49 -21.48 -7.27
CA PHE A 580 -2.35 -22.05 -6.53
C PHE A 580 -2.15 -21.46 -5.12
N LYS A 581 -2.65 -20.24 -4.87
CA LYS A 581 -2.64 -19.63 -3.52
C LYS A 581 -3.85 -20.01 -2.69
N ASN A 582 -4.95 -20.34 -3.36
CA ASN A 582 -6.22 -20.72 -2.73
C ASN A 582 -6.33 -22.23 -2.50
N TRP A 583 -5.45 -23.02 -3.12
CA TRP A 583 -5.34 -24.46 -2.87
C TRP A 583 -5.16 -24.74 -1.37
N SER A 584 -5.86 -25.76 -0.89
CA SER A 584 -5.70 -26.31 0.46
C SER A 584 -5.50 -27.82 0.42
N SER A 585 -4.93 -28.40 1.47
CA SER A 585 -4.78 -29.85 1.60
C SER A 585 -6.11 -30.62 1.65
N TYR A 586 -7.25 -29.93 1.82
CA TYR A 586 -8.59 -30.53 1.71
C TYR A 586 -9.08 -30.67 0.27
N ASP A 587 -8.42 -30.03 -0.69
CA ASP A 587 -8.78 -30.14 -2.11
C ASP A 587 -8.30 -31.47 -2.68
N PHE A 588 -7.00 -31.75 -2.52
CA PHE A 588 -6.30 -33.01 -2.83
C PHE A 588 -4.85 -32.90 -2.36
N ILE A 589 -4.19 -34.04 -2.15
CA ILE A 589 -2.75 -34.15 -1.85
C ILE A 589 -2.15 -35.29 -2.69
N PHE A 590 -1.00 -35.07 -3.33
CA PHE A 590 -0.40 -36.07 -4.23
C PHE A 590 0.30 -37.23 -3.49
N GLU A 591 0.37 -37.17 -2.16
CA GLU A 591 0.80 -38.26 -1.29
C GLU A 591 -0.16 -39.46 -1.31
N ASP A 592 -1.43 -39.27 -1.68
CA ASP A 592 -2.39 -40.37 -1.81
C ASP A 592 -2.17 -41.13 -3.13
N GLU A 593 -1.39 -42.20 -3.10
CA GLU A 593 -1.07 -43.01 -4.28
C GLU A 593 -2.23 -43.88 -4.78
N ASP A 594 -3.23 -44.13 -3.93
CA ASP A 594 -4.43 -44.89 -4.30
C ASP A 594 -5.38 -44.02 -5.14
N GLU A 595 -5.50 -42.74 -4.78
CA GLU A 595 -6.28 -41.74 -5.50
C GLU A 595 -5.53 -41.18 -6.73
N PHE A 596 -4.26 -40.79 -6.58
CA PHE A 596 -3.47 -40.13 -7.63
C PHE A 596 -2.39 -41.04 -8.24
N LYS A 597 -2.75 -41.68 -9.35
CA LYS A 597 -1.85 -42.57 -10.10
C LYS A 597 -1.02 -41.77 -11.10
N ILE A 598 0.29 -41.99 -11.08
CA ILE A 598 1.23 -41.36 -12.01
C ILE A 598 1.91 -42.44 -12.85
N GLU A 599 1.80 -42.31 -14.17
CA GLU A 599 2.57 -43.08 -15.14
C GLU A 599 3.62 -42.16 -15.77
N ILE A 600 4.89 -42.57 -15.74
CA ILE A 600 6.01 -41.75 -16.20
C ILE A 600 6.92 -42.54 -17.14
N CYS A 601 7.29 -41.90 -18.26
CA CYS A 601 8.24 -42.38 -19.24
C CYS A 601 9.32 -41.30 -19.46
N GLY A 602 10.61 -41.70 -19.47
CA GLY A 602 11.72 -40.78 -19.70
C GLY A 602 12.14 -39.94 -18.49
N GLY A 603 11.65 -40.26 -17.29
CA GLY A 603 12.01 -39.63 -16.02
C GLY A 603 11.57 -40.45 -14.80
N GLU A 604 11.84 -39.93 -13.60
CA GLU A 604 11.48 -40.50 -12.31
C GLU A 604 10.84 -39.43 -11.41
N VAL A 605 9.81 -39.81 -10.65
CA VAL A 605 9.23 -38.94 -9.61
C VAL A 605 10.08 -39.04 -8.35
N ILE A 606 10.70 -37.93 -7.97
CA ILE A 606 11.60 -37.82 -6.81
C ILE A 606 10.82 -37.57 -5.52
N GLU A 607 9.76 -36.76 -5.59
CA GLU A 607 8.95 -36.40 -4.43
C GLU A 607 7.51 -36.08 -4.88
N ARG A 608 6.54 -36.52 -4.08
CA ARG A 608 5.15 -36.07 -4.11
C ARG A 608 4.86 -35.44 -2.77
N LYS A 609 4.43 -34.17 -2.78
CA LYS A 609 4.12 -33.46 -1.55
C LYS A 609 3.13 -32.35 -1.83
N ASP A 610 2.07 -32.29 -1.03
CA ASP A 610 0.99 -31.32 -1.18
C ASP A 610 0.43 -31.39 -2.63
N ASN A 611 0.23 -30.24 -3.28
CA ASN A 611 -0.12 -30.15 -4.69
C ASN A 611 1.08 -30.14 -5.65
N LYS A 612 2.22 -30.69 -5.24
CA LYS A 612 3.46 -30.63 -6.01
C LYS A 612 4.07 -32.01 -6.29
N ILE A 613 4.65 -32.13 -7.48
CA ILE A 613 5.36 -33.32 -7.93
C ILE A 613 6.72 -32.87 -8.46
N LEU A 614 7.79 -33.45 -7.92
CA LEU A 614 9.16 -33.18 -8.31
C LEU A 614 9.69 -34.32 -9.17
N ILE A 615 10.20 -34.00 -10.36
CA ILE A 615 10.53 -34.99 -11.38
C ILE A 615 11.97 -34.78 -11.86
N ARG A 616 12.72 -35.89 -11.98
CA ARG A 616 14.00 -35.93 -12.68
C ARG A 616 13.79 -36.49 -14.08
N LEU A 617 14.36 -35.85 -15.10
CA LEU A 617 14.32 -36.33 -16.48
C LEU A 617 15.62 -37.08 -16.81
N PHE A 618 15.51 -38.19 -17.54
CA PHE A 618 16.67 -38.96 -18.02
C PHE A 618 16.82 -38.90 -19.54
N ASN A 619 15.69 -38.88 -20.25
CA ASN A 619 15.67 -38.98 -21.71
C ASN A 619 15.24 -37.66 -22.35
N ASP A 620 15.58 -37.49 -23.62
CA ASP A 620 15.17 -36.37 -24.46
C ASP A 620 13.66 -36.40 -24.80
N ASP A 621 13.05 -37.59 -24.78
CA ASP A 621 11.60 -37.81 -24.83
C ASP A 621 11.04 -38.15 -23.42
N PHE A 622 10.21 -37.25 -22.88
CA PHE A 622 9.55 -37.41 -21.58
C PHE A 622 8.02 -37.28 -21.68
N GLN A 623 7.33 -38.12 -20.92
CA GLN A 623 5.89 -38.04 -20.73
C GLN A 623 5.52 -38.45 -19.30
N LEU A 624 4.71 -37.63 -18.63
CA LEU A 624 4.04 -37.96 -17.37
C LEU A 624 2.54 -37.87 -17.57
N GLN A 625 1.82 -38.90 -17.17
CA GLN A 625 0.37 -38.92 -17.07
C GLN A 625 -0.03 -39.06 -15.61
N LEU A 626 -0.95 -38.20 -15.18
CA LEU A 626 -1.54 -38.24 -13.85
C LEU A 626 -3.04 -38.44 -13.96
N PHE A 627 -3.56 -39.40 -13.19
CA PHE A 627 -4.96 -39.75 -13.06
C PHE A 627 -5.41 -39.53 -11.61
N GLY A 628 -6.69 -39.29 -11.38
CA GLY A 628 -7.27 -39.21 -10.02
C GLY A 628 -8.18 -38.01 -9.78
N PHE A 629 -8.29 -37.07 -10.73
CA PHE A 629 -9.19 -35.93 -10.57
C PHE A 629 -10.63 -36.28 -10.92
N GLU A 630 -11.58 -35.63 -10.25
CA GLU A 630 -13.01 -35.68 -10.57
C GLU A 630 -13.30 -34.99 -11.91
N GLU A 631 -14.25 -35.50 -12.69
CA GLU A 631 -14.55 -34.97 -14.04
C GLU A 631 -15.26 -33.61 -14.04
N ASP A 632 -15.87 -33.23 -12.92
CA ASP A 632 -16.64 -31.99 -12.75
C ASP A 632 -15.80 -30.80 -12.26
N ARG A 633 -14.52 -31.00 -11.94
CA ARG A 633 -13.61 -29.95 -11.48
C ARG A 633 -12.48 -29.66 -12.47
N ASP A 634 -12.40 -28.40 -12.89
CA ASP A 634 -11.35 -27.92 -13.79
C ASP A 634 -10.01 -27.84 -13.05
N VAL A 635 -9.01 -28.61 -13.49
CA VAL A 635 -7.65 -28.58 -12.92
C VAL A 635 -6.75 -27.69 -13.76
N ILE A 636 -6.01 -26.77 -13.13
CA ILE A 636 -4.93 -26.02 -13.76
C ILE A 636 -3.56 -26.52 -13.29
N VAL A 637 -2.59 -26.53 -14.20
CA VAL A 637 -1.25 -27.08 -13.95
C VAL A 637 -0.21 -26.07 -14.40
N ARG A 638 0.82 -25.86 -13.58
CA ARG A 638 2.00 -25.07 -13.93
C ARG A 638 3.27 -25.86 -13.68
N HIS A 639 4.35 -25.46 -14.35
CA HIS A 639 5.65 -26.09 -14.20
C HIS A 639 6.76 -25.04 -14.06
N ARG A 640 7.85 -25.38 -13.37
CA ARG A 640 9.10 -24.62 -13.36
C ARG A 640 10.29 -25.55 -13.15
N TRP A 641 11.44 -25.14 -13.68
CA TRP A 641 12.71 -25.81 -13.39
C TRP A 641 13.26 -25.32 -12.06
N ILE A 642 13.77 -26.25 -11.25
CA ILE A 642 14.53 -25.95 -10.04
C ILE A 642 15.89 -26.65 -10.14
N THR A 643 16.94 -26.00 -9.66
CA THR A 643 18.24 -26.64 -9.47
C THR A 643 18.24 -27.34 -8.12
N LYS A 644 18.83 -28.53 -8.05
CA LYS A 644 18.92 -29.32 -6.83
C LYS A 644 19.66 -28.61 -5.71
#